data_AF-K7GGJ3-F1
#
_entry.id   AF-K7GGJ3-F1
#
_cell.length_a   1.000
_cell.length_b   1.000
_cell.length_c   1.000
_cell.angle_alpha   90.00
_cell.angle_beta   90.00
_cell.angle_gamma   90.00
#
_symmetry.space_group_name_H-M   'P 1'
#
loop_
_entity.id
_entity.type
_entity.pdbx_description
1 polymer ?
#
loop_
_entity_poly.entity_id
_entity_poly.type
_entity_poly.pdbx_seq_one_letter_code
_entity_poly.pdbx_strand_id
1 'polypeptide(L)'
;MKRLILALVFTFVGSQKYDIENLVLGTERPTCTAMKASFCMVCKTLARTGLKLTCKVEISGLSNNYHMLKIRSPQLEEYNGIWPTDPVIRSSKLIQTIASCFTQFFKFEYNRGQFGNIYAPKDTPVTCVNLVRGILNMLQITVKKSQNAYNLQEAGIEGVCHTSYLIQEDRKTNQVTVSKTKDLNNCQDKVAKNIGMAYIRPCATCPLKEKIIKGTAAFTYKMKYTDAGALITEAVSQQVYQISPFSEPAGVAVIEAKQELTLNDIKSNQVSTSEIELQNYGSLRYHFSRELLQMPIHLIKMKNPESQIVEILQKLIQHNEQVYNREAPTKFLELIQLCRVATPENLKSLWKQVADKPQYRRWLLSAICAAGTTETFMFLKQKIHNGDFSYMESAMTIALAFHLSKADDDSLQAVADLMTSIQIQRAPMLRKLAYLAYGSMINRYCAVAPSCPKEILQPLHDLAAEAISKNSEDDMALALKAMGNAGEPACIKRILKFLPIFSPAAKAFPVTIYIDAVLALRKIARKDPAKVQEILLQIFVDQSLDPTVRMMTCVVIFETKPALSLITSMANALLKESSLQVASFTYSHMKALAINRIPQLYNVSAACNIAIKLLSPRLDRMNYRYSKVIHIGGYYPDYRVGAIGRIYLMNSPRSMVPSAIIMKLRGYYANTATDFVEVALQSQGLSDLVRKQNVLFAEYDTYKKLKVLEKTLLGWKELPPENPLISAYVKAFGHELAFADIN
;
A
#
# COMPACT_ATOMS: atom_id res chain seq x y z
N MET A 1 12.05 73.06 -7.59
CA MET A 1 12.58 71.75 -8.04
C MET A 1 13.54 71.06 -7.06
N LYS A 2 14.56 71.73 -6.49
CA LYS A 2 15.52 71.06 -5.57
C LYS A 2 14.91 70.46 -4.28
N ARG A 3 13.85 71.04 -3.70
CA ARG A 3 13.15 70.47 -2.52
C ARG A 3 12.27 69.25 -2.84
N LEU A 4 11.75 69.15 -4.07
CA LEU A 4 10.95 68.00 -4.52
C LEU A 4 11.84 66.78 -4.81
N ILE A 5 13.04 67.02 -5.35
CA ILE A 5 14.05 65.98 -5.61
C ILE A 5 14.60 65.42 -4.29
N LEU A 6 14.83 66.27 -3.28
CA LEU A 6 15.27 65.81 -1.95
C LEU A 6 14.19 64.96 -1.25
N ALA A 7 12.92 65.36 -1.35
CA ALA A 7 11.80 64.57 -0.81
C ALA A 7 11.64 63.23 -1.54
N LEU A 8 11.81 63.19 -2.87
CA LEU A 8 11.78 61.96 -3.66
C LEU A 8 12.94 61.02 -3.33
N VAL A 9 14.15 61.54 -3.08
CA VAL A 9 15.31 60.77 -2.65
C VAL A 9 15.10 60.20 -1.25
N PHE A 10 14.54 60.97 -0.30
CA PHE A 10 14.20 60.43 1.03
C PHE A 10 13.05 59.41 1.01
N THR A 11 12.07 59.54 0.10
CA THR A 11 11.03 58.50 -0.08
C THR A 11 11.54 57.25 -0.81
N PHE A 12 12.53 57.36 -1.69
CA PHE A 12 13.17 56.20 -2.34
C PHE A 12 14.15 55.47 -1.42
N VAL A 13 14.86 56.18 -0.54
CA VAL A 13 15.75 55.57 0.47
C VAL A 13 14.93 54.93 1.61
N GLY A 14 13.70 55.39 1.88
CA GLY A 14 12.80 54.83 2.89
C GLY A 14 12.04 53.54 2.48
N SER A 15 12.20 53.06 1.25
CA SER A 15 11.50 51.88 0.71
C SER A 15 12.42 50.81 0.10
N GLN A 16 13.70 50.79 0.45
CA GLN A 16 14.52 49.59 0.22
C GLN A 16 14.14 48.54 1.26
N LYS A 17 13.33 47.55 0.85
CA LYS A 17 13.28 46.26 1.57
C LYS A 17 14.71 45.71 1.59
N TYR A 18 15.24 45.45 2.79
CA TYR A 18 16.50 44.73 2.92
C TYR A 18 16.33 43.33 2.32
N ASP A 19 17.24 42.93 1.43
CA ASP A 19 17.11 41.71 0.66
C ASP A 19 17.35 40.47 1.53
N ILE A 20 16.27 39.83 2.00
CA ILE A 20 16.31 38.60 2.79
C ILE A 20 16.83 37.42 1.92
N GLU A 21 16.90 37.54 0.59
CA GLU A 21 17.35 36.45 -0.28
C GLU A 21 18.81 36.04 -0.06
N ASN A 22 19.67 36.96 0.40
CA ASN A 22 21.04 36.65 0.75
C ASN A 22 21.07 35.98 2.12
N LEU A 23 20.50 34.78 2.19
CA LEU A 23 20.52 33.94 3.38
C LEU A 23 21.91 33.33 3.50
N VAL A 24 22.63 33.66 4.56
CA VAL A 24 24.00 33.18 4.76
C VAL A 24 24.04 32.26 5.97
N LEU A 25 24.73 31.13 5.82
CA LEU A 25 25.05 30.20 6.90
C LEU A 25 26.31 30.63 7.70
N GLY A 26 26.93 31.76 7.32
CA GLY A 26 28.21 32.28 7.82
C GLY A 26 28.50 33.69 7.25
N THR A 27 29.76 34.13 7.19
CA THR A 27 30.17 35.35 6.45
C THR A 27 31.02 34.97 5.22
N GLU A 28 31.31 35.88 4.29
CA GLU A 28 32.00 35.60 3.00
C GLU A 28 33.44 35.00 3.10
N ARG A 29 33.97 34.79 4.31
CA ARG A 29 35.25 34.12 4.59
C ARG A 29 34.98 32.68 5.07
N PRO A 30 35.94 31.73 5.05
CA PRO A 30 35.71 30.41 5.64
C PRO A 30 35.43 30.55 7.13
N THR A 31 34.15 30.66 7.47
CA THR A 31 33.67 30.80 8.84
C THR A 31 33.03 29.51 9.29
N CYS A 32 33.46 29.03 10.46
CA CYS A 32 32.84 27.95 11.18
C CYS A 32 31.75 28.52 12.09
N THR A 33 30.51 28.21 11.76
CA THR A 33 29.32 28.57 12.53
C THR A 33 29.00 27.42 13.48
N ALA A 34 29.13 27.66 14.79
CA ALA A 34 28.79 26.68 15.81
C ALA A 34 27.36 26.91 16.31
N MET A 35 26.50 25.90 16.22
CA MET A 35 25.12 25.95 16.67
C MET A 35 24.86 24.89 17.75
N LYS A 36 24.12 25.24 18.81
CA LYS A 36 23.62 24.24 19.77
C LYS A 36 22.32 23.68 19.22
N ALA A 37 22.26 22.36 19.06
CA ALA A 37 21.07 21.67 18.59
C ALA A 37 20.45 20.83 19.73
N SER A 38 19.13 20.90 19.90
CA SER A 38 18.36 19.97 20.74
C SER A 38 17.23 19.35 19.92
N PHE A 39 17.12 18.03 19.90
CA PHE A 39 16.06 17.27 19.23
C PHE A 39 15.31 16.49 20.28
N CYS A 40 13.99 16.63 20.38
CA CYS A 40 13.17 15.93 21.36
C CYS A 40 11.97 15.29 20.67
N MET A 41 11.82 13.98 20.75
CA MET A 41 10.64 13.25 20.25
C MET A 41 9.90 12.65 21.43
N VAL A 42 8.60 12.95 21.58
CA VAL A 42 7.80 12.54 22.74
C VAL A 42 6.45 12.01 22.30
N CYS A 43 6.08 10.82 22.78
CA CYS A 43 4.70 10.33 22.72
C CYS A 43 3.93 10.85 23.93
N LYS A 44 2.88 11.65 23.73
CA LYS A 44 2.03 12.18 24.81
C LYS A 44 0.87 11.23 25.07
N THR A 45 0.93 10.52 26.19
CA THR A 45 -0.22 9.86 26.84
C THR A 45 -0.23 10.27 28.33
N LEU A 46 -0.94 9.55 29.20
CA LEU A 46 -0.82 9.69 30.67
C LEU A 46 0.65 9.55 31.13
N ALA A 47 1.41 8.65 30.50
CA ALA A 47 2.86 8.59 30.55
C ALA A 47 3.48 9.09 29.23
N ARG A 48 4.73 9.56 29.27
CA ARG A 48 5.47 9.93 28.06
C ARG A 48 6.69 9.07 27.89
N THR A 49 7.00 8.75 26.65
CA THR A 49 8.27 8.14 26.27
C THR A 49 8.91 8.95 25.14
N GLY A 50 10.23 9.08 25.16
CA GLY A 50 10.92 9.92 24.21
C GLY A 50 12.44 9.86 24.25
N LEU A 51 13.04 10.49 23.25
CA LEU A 51 14.48 10.65 23.09
C LEU A 51 14.81 12.14 22.96
N LYS A 52 15.90 12.56 23.61
CA LYS A 52 16.46 13.89 23.47
C LYS A 52 17.94 13.85 23.11
N LEU A 53 18.29 14.35 21.93
CA LEU A 53 19.68 14.52 21.49
C LEU A 53 20.08 15.99 21.63
N THR A 54 21.18 16.26 22.32
CA THR A 54 21.81 17.58 22.38
C THR A 54 23.21 17.49 21.79
N CYS A 55 23.58 18.39 20.88
CA CYS A 55 24.93 18.42 20.30
C CYS A 55 25.33 19.84 19.87
N LYS A 56 26.59 19.99 19.47
CA LYS A 56 27.10 21.16 18.75
C LYS A 56 27.23 20.81 17.28
N VAL A 57 26.75 21.68 16.40
CA VAL A 57 26.85 21.54 14.95
C VAL A 57 27.77 22.64 14.43
N GLU A 58 28.82 22.26 13.73
CA GLU A 58 29.77 23.17 13.09
C GLU A 58 29.52 23.16 11.58
N ILE A 59 29.15 24.31 11.00
CA ILE A 59 28.95 24.48 9.55
C ILE A 59 30.06 25.39 9.02
N SER A 60 30.74 24.98 7.96
CA SER A 60 31.83 25.74 7.35
C SER A 60 31.62 25.88 5.84
N GLY A 61 31.79 27.10 5.32
CA GLY A 61 31.74 27.37 3.88
C GLY A 61 32.98 26.83 3.15
N LEU A 62 32.77 26.23 1.98
CA LEU A 62 33.79 25.81 1.02
C LEU A 62 33.59 26.59 -0.30
N SER A 63 34.40 26.32 -1.32
CA SER A 63 34.22 26.90 -2.66
C SER A 63 33.00 26.33 -3.40
N ASN A 64 32.49 27.06 -4.40
CA ASN A 64 31.44 26.61 -5.32
C ASN A 64 30.13 26.15 -4.65
N ASN A 65 29.57 26.93 -3.71
CA ASN A 65 28.31 26.62 -3.00
C ASN A 65 28.34 25.37 -2.12
N TYR A 66 29.50 24.73 -1.96
CA TYR A 66 29.67 23.60 -1.06
C TYR A 66 29.92 24.08 0.36
N HIS A 67 29.44 23.30 1.31
CA HIS A 67 29.63 23.52 2.72
C HIS A 67 29.96 22.19 3.40
N MET A 68 30.51 22.25 4.60
CA MET A 68 30.80 21.08 5.41
C MET A 68 30.14 21.19 6.78
N LEU A 69 29.59 20.07 7.26
CA LEU A 69 28.97 19.93 8.56
C LEU A 69 29.74 18.91 9.41
N LYS A 70 30.01 19.26 10.68
CA LYS A 70 30.54 18.36 11.71
C LYS A 70 29.64 18.40 12.94
N ILE A 71 29.39 17.25 13.56
CA ILE A 71 28.61 17.14 14.80
C ILE A 71 29.57 16.84 15.95
N ARG A 72 29.52 17.63 17.02
CA ARG A 72 30.41 17.56 18.18
C ARG A 72 29.65 17.42 19.49
N SER A 73 30.31 16.85 20.49
CA SER A 73 29.82 16.75 21.88
C SER A 73 28.36 16.26 22.00
N PRO A 74 28.00 15.10 21.41
CA PRO A 74 26.65 14.57 21.48
C PRO A 74 26.30 14.08 22.89
N GLN A 75 25.08 14.35 23.33
CA GLN A 75 24.47 13.83 24.54
C GLN A 75 23.07 13.35 24.20
N LEU A 76 22.79 12.07 24.43
CA LEU A 76 21.48 11.47 24.22
C LEU A 76 20.87 11.08 25.56
N GLU A 77 19.63 11.50 25.73
CA GLU A 77 18.83 11.28 26.92
C GLU A 77 17.54 10.56 26.54
N GLU A 78 17.11 9.65 27.38
CA GLU A 78 15.88 8.88 27.30
C GLU A 78 14.90 9.37 28.36
N TYR A 79 13.63 9.42 27.99
CA TYR A 79 12.54 9.67 28.90
C TYR A 79 11.53 8.54 28.81
N ASN A 80 11.12 7.99 29.95
CA ASN A 80 10.06 6.99 30.02
C ASN A 80 9.39 7.07 31.40
N GLY A 81 8.25 7.76 31.49
CA GLY A 81 7.61 8.02 32.78
C GLY A 81 6.49 9.06 32.75
N ILE A 82 6.00 9.45 33.91
CA ILE A 82 4.99 10.49 34.12
C ILE A 82 5.66 11.87 34.07
N TRP A 83 5.25 12.71 33.13
CA TRP A 83 5.82 14.05 32.95
C TRP A 83 5.07 15.09 33.80
N PRO A 84 5.75 15.98 34.54
CA PRO A 84 7.20 16.25 34.54
C PRO A 84 7.99 15.57 35.69
N THR A 85 7.40 14.58 36.37
CA THR A 85 7.93 14.07 37.65
C THR A 85 9.11 13.12 37.49
N ASP A 86 9.06 12.22 36.50
CA ASP A 86 10.07 11.18 36.36
C ASP A 86 11.38 11.71 35.78
N PRO A 87 12.55 11.14 36.15
CA PRO A 87 13.84 11.65 35.73
C PRO A 87 14.15 11.32 34.26
N VAL A 88 14.92 12.20 33.63
CA VAL A 88 15.54 11.98 32.32
C VAL A 88 16.84 11.20 32.51
N ILE A 89 17.06 10.13 31.74
CA ILE A 89 18.19 9.20 31.92
C ILE A 89 19.14 9.30 30.72
N ARG A 90 20.45 9.34 30.93
CA ARG A 90 21.43 9.31 29.82
C ARG A 90 21.52 7.92 29.19
N SER A 91 21.46 7.84 27.86
CA SER A 91 21.50 6.55 27.14
C SER A 91 22.86 6.26 26.50
N SER A 92 23.77 5.67 27.28
CA SER A 92 25.13 5.35 26.80
C SER A 92 25.15 4.34 25.65
N LYS A 93 24.30 3.31 25.70
CA LYS A 93 24.21 2.25 24.67
C LYS A 93 23.73 2.79 23.32
N LEU A 94 22.72 3.66 23.32
CA LEU A 94 22.23 4.27 22.08
C LEU A 94 23.26 5.23 21.49
N ILE A 95 23.94 6.04 22.31
CA ILE A 95 25.04 6.90 21.85
C ILE A 95 26.13 6.09 21.17
N GLN A 96 26.54 4.97 21.76
CA GLN A 96 27.54 4.07 21.18
C GLN A 96 27.11 3.54 19.80
N THR A 97 25.82 3.28 19.62
CA THR A 97 25.27 2.76 18.35
C THR A 97 25.38 3.78 17.21
N ILE A 98 25.35 5.08 17.52
CA ILE A 98 25.47 6.17 16.52
C ILE A 98 26.78 6.95 16.67
N ALA A 99 27.76 6.42 17.40
CA ALA A 99 29.01 7.11 17.70
C ALA A 99 29.80 7.48 16.43
N SER A 100 29.77 6.62 15.43
CA SER A 100 30.40 6.84 14.12
C SER A 100 29.83 8.06 13.38
N CYS A 101 28.58 8.45 13.64
CA CYS A 101 27.98 9.64 13.02
C CYS A 101 28.66 10.94 13.46
N PHE A 102 29.33 10.94 14.63
CA PHE A 102 29.89 12.15 15.25
C PHE A 102 31.40 12.31 15.03
N THR A 103 32.05 11.31 14.43
CA THR A 103 33.47 11.37 14.04
C THR A 103 33.65 11.76 12.57
N GLN A 104 32.58 11.64 11.78
CA GLN A 104 32.57 11.92 10.33
C GLN A 104 32.26 13.39 10.03
N PHE A 105 32.60 13.81 8.80
CA PHE A 105 32.20 15.08 8.23
C PHE A 105 31.30 14.86 7.02
N PHE A 106 30.42 15.82 6.76
CA PHE A 106 29.42 15.74 5.71
C PHE A 106 29.53 16.97 4.82
N LYS A 107 29.78 16.76 3.53
CA LYS A 107 29.79 17.85 2.54
C LYS A 107 28.40 17.96 1.94
N PHE A 108 27.92 19.16 1.67
CA PHE A 108 26.60 19.36 1.07
C PHE A 108 26.56 20.60 0.19
N GLU A 109 25.60 20.63 -0.73
CA GLU A 109 25.31 21.77 -1.60
C GLU A 109 24.31 22.70 -0.92
N TYR A 110 24.59 24.00 -0.96
CA TYR A 110 23.68 25.03 -0.44
C TYR A 110 23.64 26.23 -1.37
N ASN A 111 22.45 26.63 -1.80
CA ASN A 111 22.24 27.77 -2.67
C ASN A 111 20.98 28.52 -2.24
N ARG A 112 21.14 29.78 -1.78
CA ARG A 112 20.05 30.71 -1.45
C ARG A 112 18.92 30.06 -0.63
N GLY A 113 19.28 29.43 0.48
CA GLY A 113 18.31 28.81 1.39
C GLY A 113 17.87 27.39 1.02
N GLN A 114 18.27 26.85 -0.13
CA GLN A 114 17.97 25.47 -0.55
C GLN A 114 19.18 24.55 -0.44
N PHE A 115 18.94 23.31 0.00
CA PHE A 115 19.97 22.28 0.12
C PHE A 115 19.86 21.28 -1.03
N GLY A 116 20.99 20.99 -1.66
CA GLY A 116 21.12 20.00 -2.74
C GLY A 116 21.57 18.64 -2.24
N ASN A 117 22.55 18.05 -2.92
CA ASN A 117 23.07 16.73 -2.58
C ASN A 117 23.96 16.75 -1.32
N ILE A 118 23.94 15.63 -0.59
CA ILE A 118 24.76 15.37 0.59
C ILE A 118 25.79 14.30 0.25
N TYR A 119 27.02 14.51 0.71
CA TYR A 119 28.18 13.68 0.45
C TYR A 119 28.83 13.24 1.77
N ALA A 120 29.16 11.95 1.88
CA ALA A 120 29.77 11.33 3.06
C ALA A 120 30.69 10.17 2.65
N PRO A 121 31.56 9.64 3.53
CA PRO A 121 32.35 8.44 3.26
C PRO A 121 31.51 7.23 2.81
N LYS A 122 32.05 6.37 1.95
CA LYS A 122 31.34 5.25 1.25
C LYS A 122 30.57 4.28 2.16
N ASP A 123 31.01 4.10 3.40
CA ASP A 123 30.41 3.17 4.37
C ASP A 123 29.64 3.88 5.48
N THR A 124 29.27 5.15 5.27
CA THR A 124 28.49 5.89 6.26
C THR A 124 27.09 5.27 6.45
N PRO A 125 26.69 4.92 7.69
CA PRO A 125 25.37 4.39 7.95
C PRO A 125 24.26 5.37 7.52
N VAL A 126 23.19 4.84 6.90
CA VAL A 126 22.05 5.65 6.43
C VAL A 126 21.43 6.49 7.55
N THR A 127 21.41 5.96 8.79
CA THR A 127 20.95 6.68 9.99
C THR A 127 21.76 7.96 10.24
N CYS A 128 23.08 7.94 10.03
CA CYS A 128 23.93 9.13 10.20
C CYS A 128 23.59 10.21 9.16
N VAL A 129 23.42 9.81 7.89
CA VAL A 129 23.03 10.75 6.82
C VAL A 129 21.64 11.33 7.09
N ASN A 130 20.68 10.52 7.57
CA ASN A 130 19.34 11.01 7.92
C ASN A 130 19.35 11.97 9.12
N LEU A 131 20.26 11.78 10.09
CA LEU A 131 20.45 12.75 11.17
C LEU A 131 20.90 14.10 10.61
N VAL A 132 21.85 14.09 9.68
CA VAL A 132 22.34 15.30 8.99
C VAL A 132 21.23 15.95 8.16
N ARG A 133 20.44 15.16 7.42
CA ARG A 133 19.24 15.66 6.71
C ARG A 133 18.28 16.38 7.66
N GLY A 134 18.07 15.86 8.86
CA GLY A 134 17.22 16.48 9.87
C GLY A 134 17.74 17.83 10.34
N ILE A 135 19.07 17.96 10.51
CA ILE A 135 19.74 19.22 10.84
C ILE A 135 19.64 20.22 9.69
N LEU A 136 19.95 19.80 8.46
CA LEU A 136 19.92 20.69 7.29
C LEU A 136 18.49 21.13 6.94
N ASN A 137 17.49 20.24 7.08
CA ASN A 137 16.08 20.56 6.87
C ASN A 137 15.58 21.68 7.81
N MET A 138 16.15 21.80 9.01
CA MET A 138 15.84 22.93 9.90
C MET A 138 16.22 24.26 9.26
N LEU A 139 17.34 24.33 8.57
CA LEU A 139 17.89 25.54 7.99
C LEU A 139 17.32 25.88 6.61
N GLN A 140 16.44 25.04 6.05
CA GLN A 140 15.90 25.26 4.71
C GLN A 140 14.78 26.30 4.71
N ILE A 141 14.98 27.38 3.96
CA ILE A 141 14.05 28.50 3.84
C ILE A 141 14.02 28.95 2.38
N THR A 142 12.82 29.00 1.79
CA THR A 142 12.63 29.46 0.41
C THR A 142 11.96 30.83 0.41
N VAL A 143 12.75 31.90 0.39
CA VAL A 143 12.27 33.31 0.42
C VAL A 143 11.87 33.79 -0.98
N LYS A 144 10.79 34.58 -1.09
CA LYS A 144 10.36 35.22 -2.36
C LYS A 144 10.45 36.75 -2.27
N LYS A 145 11.05 37.41 -3.28
CA LYS A 145 11.33 38.87 -3.33
C LYS A 145 10.21 39.81 -2.91
N SER A 146 8.95 39.49 -3.21
CA SER A 146 7.83 40.45 -3.12
C SER A 146 6.68 40.02 -2.22
N GLN A 147 6.76 38.83 -1.60
CA GLN A 147 5.63 38.25 -0.88
C GLN A 147 6.01 38.01 0.58
N ASN A 148 5.30 38.67 1.48
CA ASN A 148 5.45 38.44 2.93
C ASN A 148 4.59 37.26 3.41
N ALA A 149 3.61 36.82 2.62
CA ALA A 149 2.82 35.63 2.87
C ALA A 149 2.60 34.90 1.55
N TYR A 150 2.91 33.60 1.49
CA TYR A 150 2.78 32.81 0.28
C TYR A 150 2.80 31.31 0.57
N ASN A 151 2.28 30.56 -0.40
CA ASN A 151 2.29 29.10 -0.38
C ASN A 151 3.12 28.56 -1.54
N LEU A 152 3.74 27.41 -1.34
CA LEU A 152 4.43 26.64 -2.38
C LEU A 152 4.46 25.15 -2.04
N GLN A 153 4.91 24.34 -3.00
CA GLN A 153 5.35 22.98 -2.74
C GLN A 153 6.84 23.02 -2.46
N GLU A 154 7.26 22.53 -1.29
CA GLU A 154 8.66 22.58 -0.88
C GLU A 154 9.17 21.17 -0.57
N ALA A 155 10.31 20.82 -1.17
CA ALA A 155 11.03 19.59 -0.86
C ALA A 155 11.65 19.67 0.55
N GLY A 156 11.71 18.55 1.25
CA GLY A 156 12.38 18.44 2.54
C GLY A 156 12.55 16.99 2.95
N ILE A 157 12.84 16.77 4.23
CA ILE A 157 13.09 15.43 4.76
C ILE A 157 11.89 14.47 4.62
N GLU A 158 10.67 15.03 4.64
CA GLU A 158 9.40 14.29 4.54
C GLU A 158 8.92 14.09 3.10
N GLY A 159 9.65 14.63 2.12
CA GLY A 159 9.26 14.68 0.71
C GLY A 159 8.86 16.08 0.27
N VAL A 160 7.95 16.19 -0.71
CA VAL A 160 7.49 17.45 -1.29
C VAL A 160 6.09 17.76 -0.78
N CYS A 161 5.98 18.75 0.12
CA CYS A 161 4.74 19.06 0.82
C CYS A 161 4.31 20.52 0.68
N HIS A 162 3.00 20.75 0.79
CA HIS A 162 2.43 22.08 0.79
C HIS A 162 2.93 22.87 2.00
N THR A 163 3.58 23.99 1.73
CA THR A 163 4.28 24.81 2.72
C THR A 163 3.81 26.25 2.60
N SER A 164 3.46 26.86 3.73
CA SER A 164 3.06 28.27 3.85
C SER A 164 4.13 29.05 4.61
N TYR A 165 4.42 30.25 4.13
CA TYR A 165 5.38 31.16 4.76
C TYR A 165 4.68 32.45 5.17
N LEU A 166 5.15 33.02 6.29
CA LEU A 166 4.82 34.35 6.78
C LEU A 166 6.11 35.03 7.25
N ILE A 167 6.41 36.20 6.68
CA ILE A 167 7.62 36.99 6.96
C ILE A 167 7.20 38.28 7.66
N GLN A 168 7.79 38.52 8.82
CA GLN A 168 7.58 39.71 9.64
C GLN A 168 8.94 40.40 9.86
N GLU A 169 9.05 41.63 9.40
CA GLU A 169 10.26 42.44 9.55
C GLU A 169 10.05 43.47 10.67
N ASP A 170 10.92 43.47 11.67
CA ASP A 170 10.99 44.56 12.65
C ASP A 170 12.14 45.50 12.29
N ARG A 171 11.77 46.63 11.69
CA ARG A 171 12.70 47.67 11.24
C ARG A 171 13.41 48.38 12.40
N LYS A 172 12.88 48.35 13.63
CA LYS A 172 13.50 49.03 14.77
C LYS A 172 14.68 48.24 15.32
N THR A 173 14.63 46.91 15.22
CA THR A 173 15.62 46.00 15.80
C THR A 173 16.52 45.33 14.75
N ASN A 174 16.32 45.61 13.45
CA ASN A 174 16.95 44.92 12.33
C ASN A 174 16.80 43.38 12.41
N GLN A 175 15.66 42.93 12.93
CA GLN A 175 15.32 41.51 13.05
C GLN A 175 14.22 41.12 12.06
N VAL A 176 14.33 39.91 11.54
CA VAL A 176 13.29 39.28 10.72
C VAL A 176 12.85 38.02 11.41
N THR A 177 11.53 37.89 11.58
CA THR A 177 10.90 36.65 12.01
C THR A 177 10.25 35.99 10.81
N VAL A 178 10.64 34.75 10.51
CA VAL A 178 10.00 33.94 9.47
C VAL A 178 9.27 32.79 10.13
N SER A 179 7.98 32.66 9.86
CA SER A 179 7.17 31.52 10.24
C SER A 179 6.89 30.66 9.01
N LYS A 180 7.11 29.37 9.13
CA LYS A 180 6.92 28.38 8.06
C LYS A 180 6.08 27.24 8.59
N THR A 181 5.03 26.87 7.87
CA THR A 181 4.17 25.74 8.24
C THR A 181 4.08 24.75 7.09
N LYS A 182 4.18 23.45 7.38
CA LYS A 182 4.06 22.36 6.42
C LYS A 182 2.83 21.52 6.73
N ASP A 183 1.97 21.32 5.73
CA ASP A 183 0.86 20.38 5.80
C ASP A 183 1.33 18.98 5.37
N LEU A 184 1.58 18.11 6.36
CA LEU A 184 2.07 16.73 6.13
C LEU A 184 0.97 15.77 5.65
N ASN A 185 -0.24 16.29 5.47
CA ASN A 185 -1.39 15.59 4.89
C ASN A 185 -1.56 15.89 3.39
N ASN A 186 -0.87 16.91 2.90
CA ASN A 186 -0.92 17.40 1.52
C ASN A 186 0.50 17.46 0.93
N CYS A 187 1.02 16.28 0.60
CA CYS A 187 2.31 16.12 -0.05
C CYS A 187 2.11 15.48 -1.42
N GLN A 188 2.73 16.08 -2.45
CA GLN A 188 2.80 15.49 -3.79
C GLN A 188 3.60 14.20 -3.77
N ASP A 189 4.65 14.19 -2.95
CA ASP A 189 5.50 13.05 -2.72
C ASP A 189 5.77 12.94 -1.22
N LYS A 190 5.27 11.88 -0.60
CA LYS A 190 5.39 11.65 0.85
C LYS A 190 6.36 10.52 1.10
N VAL A 191 7.37 10.80 1.93
CA VAL A 191 8.31 9.77 2.39
C VAL A 191 7.63 8.94 3.48
N ALA A 192 7.18 7.74 3.11
CA ALA A 192 6.62 6.76 4.02
C ALA A 192 6.94 5.34 3.52
N LYS A 193 7.19 4.41 4.45
CA LYS A 193 7.38 2.99 4.15
C LYS A 193 6.24 2.20 4.78
N ASN A 194 5.39 1.64 3.93
CA ASN A 194 4.27 0.80 4.35
C ASN A 194 4.67 -0.68 4.20
N ILE A 195 4.60 -1.45 5.29
CA ILE A 195 4.96 -2.88 5.29
C ILE A 195 3.67 -3.69 5.43
N GLY A 196 3.48 -4.70 4.57
CA GLY A 196 2.31 -5.59 4.62
C GLY A 196 0.98 -4.96 4.17
N MET A 197 1.00 -3.75 3.60
CA MET A 197 -0.22 -3.03 3.20
C MET A 197 -0.61 -3.21 1.73
N ALA A 198 0.04 -4.12 1.00
CA ALA A 198 -0.12 -4.23 -0.46
C ALA A 198 -1.55 -4.54 -0.92
N TYR A 199 -2.35 -5.22 -0.08
CA TYR A 199 -3.75 -5.53 -0.40
C TYR A 199 -4.77 -4.53 0.19
N ILE A 200 -4.30 -3.56 0.97
CA ILE A 200 -5.14 -2.52 1.57
C ILE A 200 -5.36 -1.43 0.53
N ARG A 201 -6.61 -1.01 0.35
CA ARG A 201 -6.98 0.00 -0.65
C ARG A 201 -7.16 1.34 0.02
N PRO A 202 -6.25 2.30 -0.19
CA PRO A 202 -6.45 3.65 0.32
C PRO A 202 -7.58 4.35 -0.43
N CYS A 203 -8.31 5.19 0.28
CA CYS A 203 -9.30 6.10 -0.25
C CYS A 203 -8.68 7.50 -0.33
N ALA A 204 -8.22 7.88 -1.53
CA ALA A 204 -7.61 9.19 -1.75
C ALA A 204 -8.61 10.36 -1.57
N THR A 205 -9.89 10.12 -1.91
CA THR A 205 -10.95 11.13 -1.86
C THR A 205 -11.67 11.22 -0.51
N CYS A 206 -11.26 10.41 0.47
CA CYS A 206 -11.90 10.43 1.78
C CYS A 206 -11.53 11.69 2.56
N PRO A 207 -12.46 12.26 3.36
CA PRO A 207 -12.19 13.45 4.17
C PRO A 207 -10.98 13.27 5.10
N LEU A 208 -10.30 14.38 5.43
CA LEU A 208 -9.19 14.38 6.39
C LEU A 208 -9.57 13.74 7.74
N LYS A 209 -10.84 13.87 8.16
CA LYS A 209 -11.36 13.27 9.40
C LYS A 209 -11.19 11.75 9.44
N GLU A 210 -11.20 11.10 8.27
CA GLU A 210 -11.04 9.65 8.13
C GLU A 210 -9.59 9.18 8.10
N LYS A 211 -8.60 10.08 8.05
CA LYS A 211 -7.18 9.69 8.06
C LYS A 211 -6.74 9.29 9.48
N ILE A 212 -6.05 8.15 9.58
CA ILE A 212 -5.50 7.64 10.86
C ILE A 212 -4.37 8.54 11.36
N ILE A 213 -3.46 8.91 10.46
CA ILE A 213 -2.27 9.71 10.78
C ILE A 213 -2.47 11.08 10.17
N LYS A 214 -2.43 12.10 11.03
CA LYS A 214 -2.50 13.51 10.65
C LYS A 214 -1.23 14.20 11.13
N GLY A 215 -0.62 15.02 10.30
CA GLY A 215 0.63 15.68 10.67
C GLY A 215 0.68 17.14 10.26
N THR A 216 1.40 17.93 11.04
CA THR A 216 1.81 19.30 10.69
C THR A 216 3.18 19.58 11.28
N ALA A 217 3.95 20.45 10.62
CA ALA A 217 5.20 20.97 11.16
C ALA A 217 5.23 22.49 11.07
N ALA A 218 5.58 23.15 12.16
CA ALA A 218 5.77 24.59 12.24
C ALA A 218 7.23 24.91 12.55
N PHE A 219 7.79 25.89 11.87
CA PHE A 219 9.14 26.39 12.05
C PHE A 219 9.07 27.90 12.29
N THR A 220 9.87 28.37 13.23
CA THR A 220 10.06 29.79 13.52
C THR A 220 11.54 30.10 13.43
N TYR A 221 11.87 31.11 12.64
CA TYR A 221 13.23 31.57 12.43
C TYR A 221 13.35 32.99 12.94
N LYS A 222 14.39 33.27 13.71
CA LYS A 222 14.84 34.64 13.98
C LYS A 222 16.12 34.87 13.20
N MET A 223 16.14 35.97 12.46
CA MET A 223 17.27 36.37 11.64
C MET A 223 17.67 37.80 11.96
N LYS A 224 18.94 38.10 11.77
CA LYS A 224 19.50 39.44 11.87
C LYS A 224 20.17 39.81 10.55
N TYR A 225 19.95 41.03 10.08
CA TYR A 225 20.66 41.53 8.90
C TYR A 225 22.14 41.79 9.24
N THR A 226 23.01 41.38 8.33
CA THR A 226 24.46 41.63 8.32
C THR A 226 24.86 42.18 6.95
N ASP A 227 26.09 42.69 6.83
CA ASP A 227 26.60 43.24 5.56
C ASP A 227 26.62 42.18 4.43
N ALA A 228 26.75 40.90 4.78
CA ALA A 228 26.73 39.77 3.84
C ALA A 228 25.31 39.26 3.53
N GLY A 229 24.29 39.70 4.28
CA GLY A 229 22.90 39.27 4.14
C GLY A 229 22.21 38.87 5.46
N ALA A 230 21.08 38.18 5.37
CA ALA A 230 20.30 37.74 6.52
C ALA A 230 20.90 36.47 7.15
N LEU A 231 21.28 36.57 8.42
CA LEU A 231 21.86 35.47 9.19
C LEU A 231 20.82 34.87 10.13
N ILE A 232 20.62 33.55 10.09
CA ILE A 232 19.78 32.83 11.04
C ILE A 232 20.48 32.80 12.41
N THR A 233 19.88 33.43 13.42
CA THR A 233 20.37 33.37 14.80
C THR A 233 19.69 32.28 15.62
N GLU A 234 18.43 31.97 15.29
CA GLU A 234 17.64 30.94 15.97
C GLU A 234 16.68 30.29 14.98
N ALA A 235 16.57 28.96 15.04
CA ALA A 235 15.57 28.19 14.33
C ALA A 235 14.93 27.18 15.28
N VAL A 236 13.61 27.29 15.47
CA VAL A 236 12.82 26.39 16.31
C VAL A 236 11.80 25.68 15.43
N SER A 237 11.66 24.38 15.59
CA SER A 237 10.60 23.60 14.96
C SER A 237 9.79 22.84 15.99
N GLN A 238 8.50 22.73 15.68
CA GLN A 238 7.55 21.90 16.39
C GLN A 238 6.72 21.14 15.37
N GLN A 239 6.88 19.83 15.40
CA GLN A 239 6.18 18.91 14.53
C GLN A 239 5.28 18.03 15.38
N VAL A 240 4.05 17.83 14.89
CA VAL A 240 3.03 17.04 15.58
C VAL A 240 2.45 16.04 14.61
N TYR A 241 2.48 14.77 15.00
CA TYR A 241 1.67 13.72 14.42
C TYR A 241 0.59 13.30 15.41
N GLN A 242 -0.66 13.37 14.97
CA GLN A 242 -1.79 12.78 15.66
C GLN A 242 -2.12 11.44 15.01
N ILE A 243 -2.14 10.39 15.83
CA ILE A 243 -2.48 9.02 15.44
C ILE A 243 -3.79 8.66 16.11
N SER A 244 -4.80 8.40 15.29
CA SER A 244 -6.18 8.19 15.69
C SER A 244 -6.66 6.88 15.06
N PRO A 245 -6.41 5.73 15.70
CA PRO A 245 -6.89 4.43 15.22
C PRO A 245 -8.42 4.39 15.20
N PHE A 246 -9.05 4.98 16.21
CA PHE A 246 -10.50 5.15 16.32
C PHE A 246 -10.90 6.61 16.06
N SER A 247 -12.16 6.96 16.30
CA SER A 247 -12.60 8.36 16.29
C SER A 247 -11.77 9.20 17.28
N GLU A 248 -11.61 10.50 17.00
CA GLU A 248 -10.82 11.38 17.87
C GLU A 248 -11.37 11.45 19.32
N PRO A 249 -12.70 11.48 19.55
CA PRO A 249 -13.25 11.39 20.90
C PRO A 249 -12.91 10.10 21.63
N ALA A 250 -12.71 8.98 20.91
CA ALA A 250 -12.35 7.69 21.50
C ALA A 250 -10.87 7.60 21.91
N GLY A 251 -10.07 8.63 21.62
CA GLY A 251 -8.67 8.74 22.02
C GLY A 251 -7.72 8.90 20.84
N VAL A 252 -6.65 9.67 21.09
CA VAL A 252 -5.59 9.94 20.12
C VAL A 252 -4.23 9.76 20.79
N ALA A 253 -3.29 9.19 20.07
CA ALA A 253 -1.88 9.24 20.44
C ALA A 253 -1.24 10.41 19.71
N VAL A 254 -0.42 11.20 20.41
CA VAL A 254 0.26 12.36 19.83
C VAL A 254 1.76 12.13 19.92
N ILE A 255 2.43 12.18 18.78
CA ILE A 255 3.89 12.24 18.68
C ILE A 255 4.26 13.69 18.41
N GLU A 256 5.09 14.25 19.27
CA GLU A 256 5.65 15.58 19.10
C GLU A 256 7.15 15.48 18.88
N ALA A 257 7.66 16.12 17.84
CA ALA A 257 9.09 16.32 17.62
C ALA A 257 9.40 17.82 17.70
N LYS A 258 10.33 18.20 18.57
CA LYS A 258 10.84 19.57 18.70
C LYS A 258 12.30 19.61 18.32
N GLN A 259 12.68 20.63 17.57
CA GLN A 259 14.07 20.90 17.27
C GLN A 259 14.36 22.36 17.58
N GLU A 260 15.51 22.63 18.19
CA GLU A 260 15.97 23.98 18.48
C GLU A 260 17.42 24.10 18.04
N LEU A 261 17.72 25.13 17.27
CA LEU A 261 19.04 25.43 16.76
C LEU A 261 19.36 26.90 17.03
N THR A 262 20.36 27.15 17.86
CA THR A 262 20.78 28.50 18.26
C THR A 262 22.22 28.75 17.83
N LEU A 263 22.45 29.91 17.21
CA LEU A 263 23.78 30.38 16.85
C LEU A 263 24.57 30.71 18.12
N ASN A 264 25.68 30.00 18.36
CA ASN A 264 26.55 30.28 19.50
C ASN A 264 27.71 31.20 19.14
N ASP A 265 28.43 30.89 18.06
CA ASP A 265 29.70 31.55 17.72
C ASP A 265 30.00 31.44 16.22
N ILE A 266 30.74 32.43 15.70
CA ILE A 266 31.22 32.49 14.31
C ILE A 266 32.74 32.69 14.36
N LYS A 267 33.49 31.66 13.94
CA LYS A 267 34.95 31.69 13.94
C LYS A 267 35.50 31.73 12.52
N SER A 268 36.48 32.57 12.24
CA SER A 268 37.22 32.56 10.98
C SER A 268 38.33 31.50 11.03
N ASN A 269 38.03 30.27 10.63
CA ASN A 269 39.01 29.18 10.56
C ASN A 269 39.05 28.62 9.15
N GLN A 270 40.25 28.53 8.56
CA GLN A 270 40.45 27.73 7.35
C GLN A 270 40.23 26.26 7.68
N VAL A 271 39.30 25.63 6.96
CA VAL A 271 39.01 24.22 7.15
C VAL A 271 39.74 23.43 6.09
N SER A 272 40.71 22.61 6.50
CA SER A 272 41.38 21.66 5.61
C SER A 272 40.42 20.52 5.28
N THR A 273 40.18 20.32 3.99
CA THR A 273 39.52 19.12 3.47
C THR A 273 40.54 17.99 3.46
N SER A 274 40.32 16.95 4.25
CA SER A 274 41.07 15.69 4.11
C SER A 274 40.75 15.06 2.76
N GLU A 275 41.73 14.41 2.11
CA GLU A 275 41.59 13.67 0.84
C GLU A 275 40.76 12.38 0.97
N ILE A 276 39.68 12.39 1.75
CA ILE A 276 38.80 11.23 1.88
C ILE A 276 37.82 11.24 0.71
N GLU A 277 37.75 10.13 -0.01
CA GLU A 277 36.79 9.92 -1.08
C GLU A 277 35.36 9.99 -0.53
N LEU A 278 34.55 10.90 -1.08
CA LEU A 278 33.16 11.11 -0.67
C LEU A 278 32.21 10.56 -1.71
N GLN A 279 31.20 9.83 -1.26
CA GLN A 279 30.10 9.35 -2.08
C GLN A 279 28.88 10.27 -1.95
N ASN A 280 28.13 10.43 -3.05
CA ASN A 280 26.84 11.12 -3.04
C ASN A 280 25.73 10.24 -2.45
N TYR A 281 25.04 10.73 -1.43
CA TYR A 281 23.92 10.08 -0.76
C TYR A 281 22.54 10.64 -1.15
N GLY A 282 22.49 11.61 -2.07
CA GLY A 282 21.28 12.25 -2.57
C GLY A 282 20.85 13.48 -1.77
N SER A 283 19.61 13.92 -1.95
CA SER A 283 19.07 15.15 -1.38
C SER A 283 18.67 15.03 0.10
N LEU A 284 17.98 16.06 0.62
CA LEU A 284 17.42 16.08 1.98
C LEU A 284 16.37 15.00 2.27
N ARG A 285 15.83 14.35 1.24
CA ARG A 285 14.78 13.34 1.37
C ARG A 285 15.23 12.22 2.32
N TYR A 286 14.41 11.85 3.30
CA TYR A 286 14.72 10.73 4.18
C TYR A 286 14.84 9.41 3.41
N HIS A 287 15.90 8.64 3.67
CA HIS A 287 16.11 7.33 3.05
C HIS A 287 15.92 6.22 4.09
N PHE A 288 15.06 5.25 3.80
CA PHE A 288 14.91 4.08 4.66
C PHE A 288 16.10 3.13 4.49
N SER A 289 16.54 2.50 5.59
CA SER A 289 17.46 1.36 5.50
C SER A 289 16.86 0.25 4.64
N ARG A 290 17.73 -0.49 3.95
CA ARG A 290 17.35 -1.67 3.15
C ARG A 290 16.87 -2.83 4.02
N GLU A 291 17.38 -2.89 5.25
CA GLU A 291 17.03 -3.91 6.24
C GLU A 291 15.52 -3.89 6.54
N LEU A 292 14.97 -5.08 6.76
CA LEU A 292 13.60 -5.21 7.23
C LEU A 292 13.54 -4.81 8.71
N LEU A 293 12.72 -3.83 9.04
CA LEU A 293 12.54 -3.40 10.42
C LEU A 293 11.89 -4.54 11.23
N GLN A 294 12.36 -4.73 12.46
CA GLN A 294 11.71 -5.64 13.40
C GLN A 294 10.26 -5.22 13.62
N MET A 295 9.38 -6.20 13.83
CA MET A 295 8.01 -5.88 14.22
C MET A 295 8.01 -5.18 15.59
N PRO A 296 7.34 -4.03 15.73
CA PRO A 296 7.41 -3.19 16.92
C PRO A 296 6.60 -3.75 18.11
N ILE A 297 6.39 -5.06 18.18
CA ILE A 297 5.65 -5.74 19.26
C ILE A 297 6.63 -6.28 20.30
N HIS A 298 7.66 -7.01 19.87
CA HIS A 298 8.69 -7.54 20.76
C HIS A 298 10.06 -7.38 20.10
N LEU A 299 10.88 -6.48 20.64
CA LEU A 299 12.27 -6.31 20.20
C LEU A 299 13.11 -7.45 20.77
N ILE A 300 13.76 -8.20 19.88
CA ILE A 300 14.61 -9.33 20.27
C ILE A 300 16.05 -9.14 19.82
N LYS A 301 16.97 -9.76 20.56
CA LYS A 301 18.39 -9.81 20.20
C LYS A 301 18.58 -10.86 19.10
N MET A 302 19.03 -10.40 17.94
CA MET A 302 19.13 -11.22 16.73
C MET A 302 20.49 -11.90 16.52
N LYS A 303 21.29 -12.05 17.59
CA LYS A 303 22.62 -12.69 17.50
C LYS A 303 22.47 -14.21 17.51
N ASN A 304 23.23 -14.93 16.69
CA ASN A 304 23.19 -16.40 16.60
C ASN A 304 21.76 -16.92 16.30
N PRO A 305 21.17 -16.57 15.14
CA PRO A 305 19.77 -16.88 14.84
C PRO A 305 19.49 -18.38 14.85
N GLU A 306 20.44 -19.22 14.42
CA GLU A 306 20.28 -20.67 14.34
C GLU A 306 19.95 -21.33 15.69
N SER A 307 20.74 -21.06 16.74
CA SER A 307 20.50 -21.67 18.05
C SER A 307 19.18 -21.20 18.67
N GLN A 308 18.86 -19.91 18.51
CA GLN A 308 17.60 -19.35 19.00
C GLN A 308 16.39 -19.93 18.26
N ILE A 309 16.49 -20.16 16.95
CA ILE A 309 15.42 -20.80 16.17
C ILE A 309 15.13 -22.20 16.72
N VAL A 310 16.16 -23.01 16.97
CA VAL A 310 15.98 -24.37 17.52
C VAL A 310 15.32 -24.32 18.90
N GLU A 311 15.76 -23.42 19.78
CA GLU A 311 15.17 -23.25 21.12
C GLU A 311 13.70 -22.85 21.06
N ILE A 312 13.34 -21.89 20.20
CA ILE A 312 11.96 -21.43 20.05
C ILE A 312 11.08 -22.52 19.42
N LEU A 313 11.58 -23.28 18.45
CA LEU A 313 10.85 -24.41 17.88
C LEU A 313 10.52 -25.45 18.95
N GLN A 314 11.48 -25.80 19.81
CA GLN A 314 11.27 -26.73 20.91
C GLN A 314 10.18 -26.22 21.87
N LYS A 315 10.23 -24.93 22.24
CA LYS A 315 9.20 -24.30 23.08
C LYS A 315 7.83 -24.33 22.40
N LEU A 316 7.73 -23.95 21.12
CA LEU A 316 6.45 -23.93 20.40
C LEU A 316 5.81 -25.31 20.36
N ILE A 317 6.60 -26.36 20.18
CA ILE A 317 6.11 -27.74 20.15
C ILE A 317 5.61 -28.18 21.52
N GLN A 318 6.39 -27.96 22.59
CA GLN A 318 5.98 -28.28 23.96
C GLN A 318 4.69 -27.55 24.36
N HIS A 319 4.55 -26.29 23.98
CA HIS A 319 3.39 -25.47 24.33
C HIS A 319 2.12 -25.82 23.52
N ASN A 320 2.26 -26.38 22.32
CA ASN A 320 1.13 -26.73 21.46
C ASN A 320 0.42 -28.05 21.84
N GLU A 321 1.00 -28.85 22.74
CA GLU A 321 0.31 -29.98 23.35
C GLU A 321 -0.83 -29.53 24.30
N GLN A 322 -0.79 -28.27 24.75
CA GLN A 322 -1.84 -27.65 25.55
C GLN A 322 -2.78 -26.83 24.63
N VAL A 323 -4.08 -27.10 24.71
CA VAL A 323 -5.12 -26.59 23.77
C VAL A 323 -5.18 -25.04 23.70
N TYR A 324 -4.67 -24.31 24.69
CA TYR A 324 -4.62 -22.85 24.68
C TYR A 324 -3.37 -22.29 25.37
N ASN A 325 -2.25 -22.19 24.64
CA ASN A 325 -1.07 -21.47 25.12
C ASN A 325 -1.06 -20.00 24.65
N ARG A 326 -1.09 -19.06 25.60
CA ARG A 326 -1.08 -17.61 25.31
C ARG A 326 0.26 -17.08 24.80
N GLU A 327 1.37 -17.79 25.03
CA GLU A 327 2.71 -17.39 24.60
C GLU A 327 3.05 -17.86 23.19
N ALA A 328 2.40 -18.92 22.69
CA ALA A 328 2.69 -19.50 21.38
C ALA A 328 2.63 -18.47 20.23
N PRO A 329 1.64 -17.55 20.12
CA PRO A 329 1.64 -16.52 19.09
C PRO A 329 2.85 -15.58 19.17
N THR A 330 3.24 -15.16 20.39
CA THR A 330 4.41 -14.29 20.60
C THR A 330 5.70 -15.01 20.20
N LYS A 331 5.86 -16.27 20.62
CA LYS A 331 7.03 -17.09 20.24
C LYS A 331 7.09 -17.36 18.74
N PHE A 332 5.96 -17.51 18.07
CA PHE A 332 5.93 -17.62 16.62
C PHE A 332 6.34 -16.31 15.93
N LEU A 333 5.96 -15.14 16.46
CA LEU A 333 6.44 -13.86 15.95
C LEU A 333 7.96 -13.69 16.14
N GLU A 334 8.51 -14.13 17.27
CA GLU A 334 9.96 -14.15 17.51
C GLU A 334 10.67 -15.07 16.49
N LEU A 335 10.13 -16.26 16.25
CA LEU A 335 10.64 -17.20 15.25
C LEU A 335 10.69 -16.57 13.85
N ILE A 336 9.62 -15.87 13.44
CA ILE A 336 9.58 -15.14 12.16
C ILE A 336 10.68 -14.08 12.08
N GLN A 337 10.91 -13.31 13.14
CA GLN A 337 12.00 -12.33 13.16
C GLN A 337 13.35 -13.02 12.95
N LEU A 338 13.64 -14.10 13.67
CA LEU A 338 14.91 -14.83 13.55
C LEU A 338 15.11 -15.40 12.15
N CYS A 339 14.06 -15.94 11.53
CA CYS A 339 14.12 -16.41 10.15
C CYS A 339 14.42 -15.28 9.14
N ARG A 340 14.03 -14.02 9.42
CA ARG A 340 14.34 -12.88 8.53
C ARG A 340 15.81 -12.48 8.49
N VAL A 341 16.58 -12.83 9.51
CA VAL A 341 18.03 -12.53 9.58
C VAL A 341 18.90 -13.76 9.36
N ALA A 342 18.29 -14.93 9.18
CA ALA A 342 19.02 -16.17 8.98
C ALA A 342 19.71 -16.17 7.61
N THR A 343 21.00 -16.51 7.58
CA THR A 343 21.76 -16.61 6.32
C THR A 343 21.41 -17.90 5.58
N PRO A 344 21.75 -18.02 4.28
CA PRO A 344 21.59 -19.27 3.54
C PRO A 344 22.26 -20.49 4.22
N GLU A 345 23.39 -20.28 4.89
CA GLU A 345 24.12 -21.31 5.64
C GLU A 345 23.32 -21.74 6.87
N ASN A 346 22.77 -20.77 7.64
CA ASN A 346 21.90 -21.09 8.77
C ASN A 346 20.66 -21.88 8.32
N LEU A 347 20.00 -21.46 7.24
CA LEU A 347 18.81 -22.16 6.73
C LEU A 347 19.14 -23.60 6.30
N LYS A 348 20.28 -23.82 5.63
CA LYS A 348 20.75 -25.16 5.27
C LYS A 348 21.04 -26.02 6.49
N SER A 349 21.72 -25.46 7.50
CA SER A 349 22.04 -26.17 8.75
C SER A 349 20.77 -26.54 9.52
N LEU A 350 19.87 -25.59 9.72
CA LEU A 350 18.58 -25.78 10.38
C LEU A 350 17.76 -26.88 9.68
N TRP A 351 17.71 -26.85 8.36
CA TRP A 351 16.99 -27.86 7.59
C TRP A 351 17.51 -29.27 7.86
N LYS A 352 18.84 -29.47 7.85
CA LYS A 352 19.45 -30.78 8.15
C LYS A 352 19.05 -31.30 9.54
N GLN A 353 18.87 -30.42 10.52
CA GLN A 353 18.53 -30.80 11.90
C GLN A 353 17.04 -31.14 12.08
N VAL A 354 16.16 -30.58 11.25
CA VAL A 354 14.70 -30.65 11.44
C VAL A 354 13.92 -31.35 10.33
N ALA A 355 14.53 -31.62 9.17
CA ALA A 355 13.84 -32.13 7.99
C ALA A 355 13.09 -33.45 8.25
N ASP A 356 13.67 -34.33 9.07
CA ASP A 356 13.12 -35.65 9.41
C ASP A 356 12.17 -35.61 10.62
N LYS A 357 11.90 -34.43 11.18
CA LYS A 357 11.05 -34.22 12.37
C LYS A 357 9.77 -33.47 11.95
N PRO A 358 8.63 -34.15 11.69
CA PRO A 358 7.47 -33.54 11.05
C PRO A 358 6.92 -32.28 11.73
N GLN A 359 6.85 -32.27 13.07
CA GLN A 359 6.36 -31.11 13.81
C GLN A 359 7.32 -29.91 13.74
N TYR A 360 8.62 -30.14 13.91
CA TYR A 360 9.65 -29.10 13.78
C TYR A 360 9.68 -28.55 12.35
N ARG A 361 9.66 -29.44 11.36
CA ARG A 361 9.61 -29.10 9.94
C ARG A 361 8.43 -28.19 9.62
N ARG A 362 7.22 -28.53 10.08
CA ARG A 362 6.00 -27.74 9.83
C ARG A 362 6.10 -26.33 10.41
N TRP A 363 6.57 -26.19 11.65
CA TRP A 363 6.74 -24.89 12.30
C TRP A 363 7.81 -24.03 11.61
N LEU A 364 8.96 -24.64 11.27
CA LEU A 364 10.02 -23.96 10.55
C LEU A 364 9.56 -23.49 9.18
N LEU A 365 8.91 -24.35 8.38
CA LEU A 365 8.40 -23.98 7.06
C LEU A 365 7.37 -22.85 7.14
N SER A 366 6.48 -22.87 8.14
CA SER A 366 5.50 -21.81 8.37
C SER A 366 6.18 -20.48 8.67
N ALA A 367 7.23 -20.48 9.52
CA ALA A 367 8.00 -19.29 9.85
C ALA A 367 8.83 -18.78 8.68
N ILE A 368 9.48 -19.66 7.90
CA ILE A 368 10.24 -19.29 6.69
C ILE A 368 9.30 -18.64 5.65
N CYS A 369 8.11 -19.20 5.43
CA CYS A 369 7.12 -18.59 4.54
C CYS A 369 6.69 -17.19 5.02
N ALA A 370 6.54 -16.99 6.33
CA ALA A 370 6.14 -15.71 6.93
C ALA A 370 7.29 -14.70 7.11
N ALA A 371 8.54 -15.16 7.13
CA ALA A 371 9.72 -14.30 7.17
C ALA A 371 9.79 -13.41 5.93
N GLY A 372 9.61 -14.03 4.75
CA GLY A 372 9.35 -13.34 3.49
C GLY A 372 10.51 -12.50 2.98
N THR A 373 11.76 -12.90 3.27
CA THR A 373 12.96 -12.29 2.67
C THR A 373 13.37 -13.03 1.38
N THR A 374 14.22 -12.40 0.57
CA THR A 374 14.72 -12.97 -0.69
C THR A 374 15.45 -14.30 -0.43
N GLU A 375 16.24 -14.37 0.64
CA GLU A 375 17.01 -15.55 1.05
C GLU A 375 16.09 -16.71 1.45
N THR A 376 15.05 -16.43 2.26
CA THR A 376 14.05 -17.44 2.63
C THR A 376 13.26 -17.93 1.42
N PHE A 377 12.98 -17.04 0.46
CA PHE A 377 12.26 -17.40 -0.74
C PHE A 377 13.10 -18.30 -1.66
N MET A 378 14.38 -17.95 -1.85
CA MET A 378 15.32 -18.75 -2.62
C MET A 378 15.52 -20.15 -2.02
N PHE A 379 15.58 -20.26 -0.69
CA PHE A 379 15.58 -21.55 0.00
C PHE A 379 14.33 -22.38 -0.35
N LEU A 380 13.13 -21.79 -0.25
CA LEU A 380 11.88 -22.49 -0.58
C LEU A 380 11.82 -22.92 -2.06
N LYS A 381 12.23 -22.04 -2.99
CA LYS A 381 12.34 -22.35 -4.42
C LYS A 381 13.22 -23.59 -4.64
N GLN A 382 14.40 -23.61 -4.04
CA GLN A 382 15.34 -24.73 -4.18
C GLN A 382 14.74 -26.04 -3.67
N LYS A 383 14.03 -26.01 -2.54
CA LYS A 383 13.40 -27.21 -1.96
C LYS A 383 12.28 -27.77 -2.82
N ILE A 384 11.44 -26.91 -3.40
CA ILE A 384 10.41 -27.33 -4.36
C ILE A 384 11.06 -27.91 -5.62
N HIS A 385 12.06 -27.22 -6.18
CA HIS A 385 12.76 -27.66 -7.38
C HIS A 385 13.44 -29.01 -7.22
N ASN A 386 14.02 -29.29 -6.05
CA ASN A 386 14.69 -30.56 -5.77
C ASN A 386 13.73 -31.72 -5.46
N GLY A 387 12.43 -31.45 -5.28
CA GLY A 387 11.46 -32.46 -4.85
C GLY A 387 11.57 -32.82 -3.35
N ASP A 388 12.19 -31.97 -2.54
CA ASP A 388 12.34 -32.18 -1.09
C ASP A 388 11.01 -32.01 -0.33
N PHE A 389 10.00 -31.41 -0.97
CA PHE A 389 8.68 -31.15 -0.42
C PHE A 389 7.66 -32.13 -0.98
N SER A 390 6.76 -32.60 -0.11
CA SER A 390 5.57 -33.31 -0.57
C SER A 390 4.67 -32.41 -1.44
N TYR A 391 3.72 -33.01 -2.14
CA TYR A 391 2.75 -32.29 -2.95
C TYR A 391 1.99 -31.22 -2.14
N MET A 392 1.52 -31.57 -0.94
CA MET A 392 0.77 -30.64 -0.08
C MET A 392 1.67 -29.57 0.52
N GLU A 393 2.92 -29.90 0.89
CA GLU A 393 3.90 -28.89 1.34
C GLU A 393 4.22 -27.90 0.22
N SER A 394 4.35 -28.36 -1.02
CA SER A 394 4.57 -27.51 -2.19
C SER A 394 3.36 -26.60 -2.43
N ALA A 395 2.14 -27.14 -2.40
CA ALA A 395 0.92 -26.35 -2.56
C ALA A 395 0.78 -25.25 -1.48
N MET A 396 0.98 -25.60 -0.20
CA MET A 396 0.93 -24.64 0.91
C MET A 396 2.05 -23.61 0.83
N THR A 397 3.26 -24.02 0.46
CA THR A 397 4.41 -23.11 0.31
C THR A 397 4.15 -22.10 -0.82
N ILE A 398 3.69 -22.55 -1.99
CA ILE A 398 3.37 -21.64 -3.10
C ILE A 398 2.27 -20.64 -2.67
N ALA A 399 1.21 -21.14 -2.03
CA ALA A 399 0.10 -20.30 -1.57
C ALA A 399 0.49 -19.28 -0.49
N LEU A 400 1.45 -19.59 0.40
CA LEU A 400 1.86 -18.69 1.48
C LEU A 400 3.04 -17.80 1.07
N ALA A 401 4.13 -18.40 0.58
CA ALA A 401 5.39 -17.72 0.34
C ALA A 401 5.24 -16.62 -0.72
N PHE A 402 4.49 -16.83 -1.80
CA PHE A 402 4.33 -15.82 -2.85
C PHE A 402 3.50 -14.62 -2.37
N HIS A 403 2.58 -14.84 -1.42
CA HIS A 403 1.76 -13.78 -0.84
C HIS A 403 2.46 -13.00 0.27
N LEU A 404 3.47 -13.59 0.94
CA LEU A 404 4.17 -13.01 2.09
C LEU A 404 5.57 -12.48 1.75
N SER A 405 6.26 -13.09 0.79
CA SER A 405 7.63 -12.71 0.41
C SER A 405 7.72 -11.29 -0.13
N LYS A 406 8.83 -10.61 0.11
CA LYS A 406 9.12 -9.30 -0.46
C LYS A 406 9.03 -9.40 -1.99
N ALA A 407 8.29 -8.49 -2.59
CA ALA A 407 8.16 -8.41 -4.05
C ALA A 407 9.24 -7.46 -4.57
N ASP A 408 10.36 -8.03 -5.02
CA ASP A 408 11.48 -7.37 -5.68
C ASP A 408 11.92 -8.14 -6.92
N ASP A 409 12.90 -7.59 -7.66
CA ASP A 409 13.36 -8.14 -8.94
C ASP A 409 13.85 -9.58 -8.80
N ASP A 410 14.68 -9.84 -7.79
CA ASP A 410 15.23 -11.18 -7.51
C ASP A 410 14.13 -12.20 -7.25
N SER A 411 13.15 -11.83 -6.41
CA SER A 411 12.07 -12.74 -6.04
C SER A 411 11.11 -12.98 -7.22
N LEU A 412 10.88 -11.99 -8.08
CA LEU A 412 10.08 -12.14 -9.30
C LEU A 412 10.74 -13.08 -10.32
N GLN A 413 12.04 -12.91 -10.56
CA GLN A 413 12.79 -13.81 -11.43
C GLN A 413 12.77 -15.24 -10.87
N ALA A 414 12.98 -15.37 -9.57
CA ALA A 414 12.97 -16.65 -8.89
C ALA A 414 11.62 -17.39 -9.03
N VAL A 415 10.49 -16.67 -8.97
CA VAL A 415 9.17 -17.23 -9.26
C VAL A 415 9.04 -17.62 -10.72
N ALA A 416 9.46 -16.77 -11.66
CA ALA A 416 9.36 -17.06 -13.08
C ALA A 416 10.07 -18.37 -13.44
N ASP A 417 11.29 -18.58 -12.94
CA ASP A 417 12.02 -19.84 -13.12
C ASP A 417 11.29 -21.03 -12.48
N LEU A 418 10.69 -20.83 -11.30
CA LEU A 418 9.96 -21.89 -10.60
C LEU A 418 8.69 -22.27 -11.37
N MET A 419 8.03 -21.34 -12.04
CA MET A 419 6.90 -21.66 -12.91
C MET A 419 7.32 -22.60 -14.04
N THR A 420 8.53 -22.49 -14.57
CA THR A 420 9.04 -23.38 -15.64
C THR A 420 9.59 -24.73 -15.14
N SER A 421 9.62 -24.96 -13.83
CA SER A 421 10.11 -26.22 -13.25
C SER A 421 9.21 -27.41 -13.61
N ILE A 422 9.84 -28.56 -13.89
CA ILE A 422 9.13 -29.81 -14.24
C ILE A 422 8.19 -30.27 -13.11
N GLN A 423 8.57 -30.04 -11.86
CA GLN A 423 7.76 -30.36 -10.67
C GLN A 423 6.45 -29.58 -10.65
N ILE A 424 6.46 -28.32 -11.09
CA ILE A 424 5.27 -27.47 -11.18
C ILE A 424 4.46 -27.81 -12.43
N GLN A 425 5.12 -27.95 -13.58
CA GLN A 425 4.43 -28.18 -14.86
C GLN A 425 3.71 -29.53 -14.94
N ARG A 426 4.24 -30.59 -14.31
CA ARG A 426 3.59 -31.91 -14.28
C ARG A 426 2.37 -31.99 -13.36
N ALA A 427 2.20 -31.03 -12.46
CA ALA A 427 1.15 -31.05 -11.45
C ALA A 427 0.12 -29.95 -11.71
N PRO A 428 -1.06 -30.26 -12.29
CA PRO A 428 -2.02 -29.25 -12.75
C PRO A 428 -2.43 -28.24 -11.68
N MET A 429 -2.67 -28.69 -10.44
CA MET A 429 -3.02 -27.81 -9.33
C MET A 429 -1.85 -26.90 -8.93
N LEU A 430 -0.61 -27.42 -8.86
CA LEU A 430 0.56 -26.62 -8.53
C LEU A 430 0.84 -25.58 -9.61
N ARG A 431 0.64 -25.93 -10.89
CA ARG A 431 0.68 -24.99 -12.02
C ARG A 431 -0.37 -23.89 -11.87
N LYS A 432 -1.64 -24.23 -11.60
CA LYS A 432 -2.71 -23.25 -11.35
C LYS A 432 -2.34 -22.32 -10.18
N LEU A 433 -1.91 -22.87 -9.04
CA LEU A 433 -1.49 -22.08 -7.88
C LEU A 433 -0.30 -21.15 -8.19
N ALA A 434 0.71 -21.63 -8.90
CA ALA A 434 1.91 -20.87 -9.22
C ALA A 434 1.59 -19.64 -10.09
N TYR A 435 0.77 -19.79 -11.13
CA TYR A 435 0.35 -18.67 -11.99
C TYR A 435 -0.52 -17.64 -11.26
N LEU A 436 -1.47 -18.10 -10.43
CA LEU A 436 -2.30 -17.19 -9.62
C LEU A 436 -1.46 -16.40 -8.61
N ALA A 437 -0.52 -17.09 -7.97
CA ALA A 437 0.39 -16.50 -7.01
C ALA A 437 1.39 -15.54 -7.68
N TYR A 438 1.89 -15.86 -8.87
CA TYR A 438 2.75 -14.98 -9.67
C TYR A 438 2.03 -13.68 -10.04
N GLY A 439 0.79 -13.76 -10.52
CA GLY A 439 -0.04 -12.57 -10.75
C GLY A 439 -0.20 -11.73 -9.48
N SER A 440 -0.39 -12.37 -8.32
CA SER A 440 -0.48 -11.66 -7.04
C SER A 440 0.82 -10.95 -6.65
N MET A 441 1.96 -11.56 -6.93
CA MET A 441 3.27 -10.99 -6.65
C MET A 441 3.60 -9.81 -7.58
N ILE A 442 3.27 -9.91 -8.87
CA ILE A 442 3.37 -8.79 -9.82
C ILE A 442 2.58 -7.59 -9.30
N ASN A 443 1.35 -7.80 -8.84
CA ASN A 443 0.52 -6.72 -8.32
C ASN A 443 1.18 -6.00 -7.13
N ARG A 444 1.79 -6.76 -6.21
CA ARG A 444 2.49 -6.20 -5.05
C ARG A 444 3.75 -5.44 -5.45
N TYR A 445 4.52 -5.99 -6.39
CA TYR A 445 5.71 -5.34 -6.94
C TYR A 445 5.33 -4.00 -7.60
N CYS A 446 4.35 -4.03 -8.51
CA CYS A 446 3.89 -2.87 -9.26
C CYS A 446 3.02 -1.88 -8.45
N ALA A 447 2.68 -2.20 -7.20
CA ALA A 447 2.05 -1.26 -6.27
C ALA A 447 3.08 -0.32 -5.60
N VAL A 448 4.35 -0.71 -5.57
CA VAL A 448 5.44 0.04 -4.92
C VAL A 448 6.44 0.58 -5.94
N ALA A 449 6.63 -0.12 -7.07
CA ALA A 449 7.53 0.30 -8.13
C ALA A 449 7.07 1.63 -8.79
N PRO A 450 7.98 2.57 -9.09
CA PRO A 450 7.65 3.81 -9.81
C PRO A 450 7.00 3.57 -11.18
N SER A 451 7.40 2.49 -11.85
CA SER A 451 6.80 2.01 -13.10
C SER A 451 6.84 0.48 -13.09
N CYS A 452 5.78 -0.15 -13.58
CA CYS A 452 5.70 -1.61 -13.72
C CYS A 452 6.38 -2.04 -15.03
N PRO A 453 7.47 -2.84 -15.00
CA PRO A 453 8.11 -3.36 -16.20
C PRO A 453 7.13 -4.19 -17.02
N LYS A 454 7.27 -4.21 -18.35
CA LYS A 454 6.36 -4.97 -19.21
C LYS A 454 6.76 -6.44 -19.30
N GLU A 455 8.03 -6.71 -19.11
CA GLU A 455 8.70 -8.00 -19.25
C GLU A 455 8.18 -9.00 -18.20
N ILE A 456 7.90 -8.53 -16.98
CA ILE A 456 7.34 -9.36 -15.91
C ILE A 456 5.90 -9.83 -16.20
N LEU A 457 5.20 -9.23 -17.15
CA LEU A 457 3.86 -9.68 -17.58
C LEU A 457 3.93 -10.71 -18.70
N GLN A 458 5.10 -10.90 -19.30
CA GLN A 458 5.27 -11.76 -20.48
C GLN A 458 4.80 -13.20 -20.24
N PRO A 459 5.14 -13.87 -19.11
CA PRO A 459 4.65 -15.24 -18.87
C PRO A 459 3.12 -15.34 -18.83
N LEU A 460 2.42 -14.30 -18.34
CA LEU A 460 0.96 -14.27 -18.33
C LEU A 460 0.38 -14.01 -19.72
N HIS A 461 1.04 -13.16 -20.52
CA HIS A 461 0.63 -12.88 -21.89
C HIS A 461 0.86 -14.07 -22.82
N ASP A 462 1.96 -14.80 -22.63
CA ASP A 462 2.29 -16.00 -23.40
C ASP A 462 1.29 -17.11 -23.11
N LEU A 463 0.99 -17.36 -21.82
CA LEU A 463 -0.07 -18.31 -21.43
C LEU A 463 -1.41 -17.94 -22.07
N ALA A 464 -1.79 -16.66 -22.07
CA ALA A 464 -3.03 -16.21 -22.70
C ALA A 464 -3.05 -16.45 -24.22
N ALA A 465 -1.95 -16.18 -24.91
CA ALA A 465 -1.85 -16.39 -26.36
C ALA A 465 -1.85 -17.87 -26.72
N GLU A 466 -1.11 -18.68 -25.97
CA GLU A 466 -1.04 -20.13 -26.14
C GLU A 466 -2.41 -20.78 -25.87
N ALA A 467 -3.11 -20.38 -24.81
CA ALA A 467 -4.45 -20.86 -24.47
C ALA A 467 -5.47 -20.63 -25.61
N ILE A 468 -5.44 -19.44 -26.24
CA ILE A 468 -6.26 -19.14 -27.41
C ILE A 468 -5.86 -20.04 -28.59
N SER A 469 -4.56 -20.18 -28.87
CA SER A 469 -4.08 -20.97 -30.01
C SER A 469 -4.43 -22.46 -29.90
N LYS A 470 -4.43 -23.00 -28.68
CA LYS A 470 -4.74 -24.41 -28.38
C LYS A 470 -6.22 -24.64 -28.11
N ASN A 471 -7.03 -23.59 -28.08
CA ASN A 471 -8.43 -23.63 -27.66
C ASN A 471 -8.64 -24.34 -26.30
N SER A 472 -7.74 -24.08 -25.34
CA SER A 472 -7.77 -24.72 -24.01
C SER A 472 -8.49 -23.84 -23.01
N GLU A 473 -9.75 -24.15 -22.72
CA GLU A 473 -10.59 -23.37 -21.80
C GLU A 473 -9.98 -23.23 -20.40
N ASP A 474 -9.43 -24.32 -19.86
CA ASP A 474 -8.71 -24.34 -18.57
C ASP A 474 -7.56 -23.31 -18.52
N ASP A 475 -6.76 -23.25 -19.59
CA ASP A 475 -5.64 -22.33 -19.68
C ASP A 475 -6.09 -20.90 -19.96
N MET A 476 -7.21 -20.71 -20.68
CA MET A 476 -7.81 -19.39 -20.87
C MET A 476 -8.28 -18.83 -19.52
N ALA A 477 -9.00 -19.63 -18.73
CA ALA A 477 -9.45 -19.26 -17.39
C ALA A 477 -8.26 -18.95 -16.48
N LEU A 478 -7.24 -19.81 -16.46
CA LEU A 478 -6.02 -19.58 -15.68
C LEU A 478 -5.32 -18.27 -16.05
N ALA A 479 -5.14 -18.00 -17.35
CA ALA A 479 -4.50 -16.79 -17.84
C ALA A 479 -5.28 -15.53 -17.44
N LEU A 480 -6.61 -15.54 -17.62
CA LEU A 480 -7.48 -14.43 -17.24
C LEU A 480 -7.46 -14.16 -15.73
N LYS A 481 -7.53 -15.21 -14.92
CA LYS A 481 -7.48 -15.11 -13.44
C LYS A 481 -6.11 -14.62 -12.95
N ALA A 482 -5.01 -15.10 -13.55
CA ALA A 482 -3.66 -14.65 -13.23
C ALA A 482 -3.42 -13.19 -13.64
N MET A 483 -3.85 -12.77 -14.84
CA MET A 483 -3.84 -11.36 -15.26
C MET A 483 -4.75 -10.49 -14.37
N GLY A 484 -5.90 -11.02 -13.94
CA GLY A 484 -6.78 -10.38 -12.95
C GLY A 484 -6.13 -10.22 -11.58
N ASN A 485 -5.27 -11.16 -11.19
CA ASN A 485 -4.44 -11.05 -9.99
C ASN A 485 -3.37 -9.97 -10.14
N ALA A 486 -2.69 -9.89 -11.28
CA ALA A 486 -1.71 -8.85 -11.60
C ALA A 486 -2.35 -7.45 -11.62
N GLY A 487 -3.50 -7.31 -12.27
CA GLY A 487 -4.28 -6.07 -12.27
C GLY A 487 -3.55 -4.89 -12.92
N GLU A 488 -2.73 -5.14 -13.93
CA GLU A 488 -1.97 -4.11 -14.65
C GLU A 488 -2.68 -3.64 -15.94
N PRO A 489 -2.73 -2.32 -16.21
CA PRO A 489 -3.34 -1.78 -17.45
C PRO A 489 -2.76 -2.36 -18.74
N ALA A 490 -1.49 -2.77 -18.74
CA ALA A 490 -0.85 -3.41 -19.88
C ALA A 490 -1.52 -4.73 -20.31
N CYS A 491 -2.26 -5.40 -19.41
CA CYS A 491 -2.99 -6.63 -19.71
C CYS A 491 -4.31 -6.37 -20.47
N ILE A 492 -4.85 -5.14 -20.50
CA ILE A 492 -6.17 -4.83 -21.09
C ILE A 492 -6.26 -5.37 -22.53
N LYS A 493 -5.30 -5.04 -23.40
CA LYS A 493 -5.32 -5.47 -24.81
C LYS A 493 -5.39 -7.00 -24.98
N ARG A 494 -4.85 -7.75 -24.02
CA ARG A 494 -4.83 -9.22 -24.06
C ARG A 494 -6.16 -9.77 -23.54
N ILE A 495 -6.68 -9.21 -22.44
CA ILE A 495 -8.00 -9.55 -21.90
C ILE A 495 -9.12 -9.30 -22.93
N LEU A 496 -9.07 -8.19 -23.68
CA LEU A 496 -10.08 -7.89 -24.70
C LEU A 496 -10.15 -8.93 -25.82
N LYS A 497 -9.08 -9.71 -26.06
CA LYS A 497 -9.11 -10.80 -27.06
C LYS A 497 -10.07 -11.93 -26.70
N PHE A 498 -10.47 -12.03 -25.44
CA PHE A 498 -11.40 -13.05 -24.93
C PHE A 498 -12.86 -12.58 -24.95
N LEU A 499 -13.14 -11.37 -25.42
CA LEU A 499 -14.49 -10.79 -25.41
C LEU A 499 -15.02 -10.59 -26.84
N PRO A 500 -16.24 -11.06 -27.16
CA PRO A 500 -16.75 -11.13 -28.54
C PRO A 500 -17.02 -9.76 -29.16
N ILE A 501 -17.28 -8.72 -28.34
CA ILE A 501 -17.43 -7.33 -28.79
C ILE A 501 -16.13 -6.78 -29.39
N PHE A 502 -14.97 -7.21 -28.87
CA PHE A 502 -13.67 -6.67 -29.23
C PHE A 502 -12.85 -7.61 -30.12
N SER A 503 -13.25 -8.89 -30.19
CA SER A 503 -12.57 -9.93 -30.96
C SER A 503 -13.59 -10.91 -31.53
N PRO A 504 -13.83 -10.91 -32.86
CA PRO A 504 -14.75 -11.86 -33.49
C PRO A 504 -14.40 -13.32 -33.24
N ALA A 505 -13.11 -13.64 -33.12
CA ALA A 505 -12.62 -14.98 -32.81
C ALA A 505 -13.11 -15.49 -31.43
N ALA A 506 -13.43 -14.58 -30.50
CA ALA A 506 -13.91 -14.94 -29.18
C ALA A 506 -15.37 -15.40 -29.15
N LYS A 507 -16.14 -15.24 -30.25
CA LYS A 507 -17.56 -15.67 -30.31
C LYS A 507 -17.76 -17.17 -30.07
N ALA A 508 -16.73 -17.98 -30.27
CA ALA A 508 -16.76 -19.42 -30.03
C ALA A 508 -16.48 -19.80 -28.56
N PHE A 509 -15.99 -18.88 -27.73
CA PHE A 509 -15.65 -19.18 -26.33
C PHE A 509 -16.90 -19.28 -25.46
N PRO A 510 -16.87 -20.10 -24.39
CA PRO A 510 -18.00 -20.24 -23.48
C PRO A 510 -18.19 -18.98 -22.61
N VAL A 511 -19.39 -18.84 -22.06
CA VAL A 511 -19.81 -17.70 -21.23
C VAL A 511 -18.91 -17.52 -19.99
N THR A 512 -18.40 -18.62 -19.43
CA THR A 512 -17.47 -18.62 -18.29
C THR A 512 -16.20 -17.82 -18.58
N ILE A 513 -15.64 -17.93 -19.79
CA ILE A 513 -14.46 -17.17 -20.23
C ILE A 513 -14.77 -15.68 -20.34
N TYR A 514 -15.97 -15.30 -20.78
CA TYR A 514 -16.39 -13.90 -20.80
C TYR A 514 -16.50 -13.31 -19.39
N ILE A 515 -17.03 -14.10 -18.43
CA ILE A 515 -17.11 -13.72 -17.02
C ILE A 515 -15.71 -13.51 -16.45
N ASP A 516 -14.79 -14.45 -16.68
CA ASP A 516 -13.40 -14.34 -16.21
C ASP A 516 -12.68 -13.12 -16.83
N ALA A 517 -12.94 -12.81 -18.11
CA ALA A 517 -12.39 -11.62 -18.77
C ALA A 517 -12.92 -10.32 -18.14
N VAL A 518 -14.21 -10.23 -17.84
CA VAL A 518 -14.80 -9.10 -17.12
C VAL A 518 -14.21 -8.96 -15.71
N LEU A 519 -14.06 -10.08 -15.00
CA LEU A 519 -13.47 -10.10 -13.66
C LEU A 519 -11.98 -9.73 -13.66
N ALA A 520 -11.23 -10.05 -14.72
CA ALA A 520 -9.83 -9.67 -14.86
C ALA A 520 -9.63 -8.14 -14.92
N LEU A 521 -10.61 -7.40 -15.48
CA LEU A 521 -10.58 -5.93 -15.52
C LEU A 521 -10.80 -5.26 -14.15
N ARG A 522 -11.39 -5.98 -13.19
CA ARG A 522 -11.81 -5.42 -11.90
C ARG A 522 -10.68 -4.84 -11.05
N LYS A 523 -9.50 -5.46 -11.07
CA LYS A 523 -8.35 -4.95 -10.34
C LYS A 523 -7.65 -3.82 -11.10
N ILE A 524 -7.60 -3.91 -12.43
CA ILE A 524 -7.07 -2.88 -13.34
C ILE A 524 -7.80 -1.55 -13.15
N ALA A 525 -9.11 -1.60 -12.91
CA ALA A 525 -9.94 -0.41 -12.66
C ALA A 525 -9.49 0.45 -11.46
N ARG A 526 -8.61 -0.07 -10.59
CA ARG A 526 -8.04 0.72 -9.48
C ARG A 526 -6.93 1.66 -9.95
N LYS A 527 -6.25 1.33 -11.06
CA LYS A 527 -5.16 2.12 -11.64
C LYS A 527 -5.67 3.01 -12.77
N ASP A 528 -6.58 2.49 -13.59
CA ASP A 528 -7.18 3.21 -14.71
C ASP A 528 -8.71 3.00 -14.73
N PRO A 529 -9.45 3.66 -13.81
CA PRO A 529 -10.90 3.49 -13.71
C PRO A 529 -11.63 3.98 -14.96
N ALA A 530 -11.18 5.09 -15.56
CA ALA A 530 -11.83 5.68 -16.72
C ALA A 530 -11.80 4.72 -17.92
N LYS A 531 -10.62 4.16 -18.25
CA LYS A 531 -10.51 3.25 -19.39
C LYS A 531 -11.32 1.97 -19.19
N VAL A 532 -11.32 1.43 -17.97
CA VAL A 532 -12.09 0.23 -17.66
C VAL A 532 -13.60 0.52 -17.70
N GLN A 533 -14.05 1.67 -17.22
CA GLN A 533 -15.46 2.08 -17.31
C GLN A 533 -15.95 2.17 -18.77
N GLU A 534 -15.15 2.71 -19.69
CA GLU A 534 -15.48 2.78 -21.13
C GLU A 534 -15.71 1.38 -21.73
N ILE A 535 -14.84 0.42 -21.38
CA ILE A 535 -14.91 -0.96 -21.85
C ILE A 535 -16.16 -1.65 -21.27
N LEU A 536 -16.32 -1.56 -19.95
CA LEU A 536 -17.42 -2.24 -19.25
C LEU A 536 -18.78 -1.68 -19.64
N LEU A 537 -18.91 -0.38 -19.90
CA LEU A 537 -20.18 0.19 -20.30
C LEU A 537 -20.67 -0.39 -21.64
N GLN A 538 -19.77 -0.62 -22.60
CA GLN A 538 -20.12 -1.26 -23.88
C GLN A 538 -20.65 -2.68 -23.67
N ILE A 539 -20.00 -3.47 -22.80
CA ILE A 539 -20.44 -4.82 -22.44
C ILE A 539 -21.80 -4.79 -21.72
N PHE A 540 -22.01 -3.80 -20.84
CA PHE A 540 -23.25 -3.69 -20.08
C PHE A 540 -24.46 -3.40 -20.97
N VAL A 541 -24.33 -2.52 -21.97
CA VAL A 541 -25.45 -2.11 -22.82
C VAL A 541 -25.75 -3.07 -23.97
N ASP A 542 -24.81 -3.94 -24.33
CA ASP A 542 -25.00 -4.91 -25.41
C ASP A 542 -25.96 -6.04 -24.98
N GLN A 543 -27.19 -5.98 -25.46
CA GLN A 543 -28.24 -6.96 -25.14
C GLN A 543 -28.05 -8.31 -25.85
N SER A 544 -27.08 -8.44 -26.79
CA SER A 544 -26.76 -9.72 -27.44
C SER A 544 -25.94 -10.65 -26.54
N LEU A 545 -25.29 -10.10 -25.50
CA LEU A 545 -24.51 -10.88 -24.54
C LEU A 545 -25.39 -11.58 -23.49
N ASP A 546 -24.87 -12.69 -22.95
CA ASP A 546 -25.53 -13.41 -21.87
C ASP A 546 -25.83 -12.48 -20.67
N PRO A 547 -27.06 -12.51 -20.11
CA PRO A 547 -27.43 -11.69 -18.96
C PRO A 547 -26.46 -11.79 -17.77
N THR A 548 -25.84 -12.95 -17.55
CA THR A 548 -24.87 -13.18 -16.46
C THR A 548 -23.62 -12.33 -16.65
N VAL A 549 -23.11 -12.23 -17.89
CA VAL A 549 -21.95 -11.39 -18.22
C VAL A 549 -22.26 -9.91 -17.99
N ARG A 550 -23.46 -9.47 -18.37
CA ARG A 550 -23.92 -8.07 -18.19
C ARG A 550 -24.13 -7.73 -16.71
N MET A 551 -24.69 -8.65 -15.92
CA MET A 551 -24.81 -8.50 -14.46
C MET A 551 -23.43 -8.50 -13.78
N MET A 552 -22.49 -9.34 -14.22
CA MET A 552 -21.12 -9.32 -13.73
C MET A 552 -20.43 -7.97 -14.03
N THR A 553 -20.62 -7.48 -15.25
CA THR A 553 -20.14 -6.17 -15.69
C THR A 553 -20.68 -5.06 -14.80
N CYS A 554 -21.97 -5.10 -14.47
CA CYS A 554 -22.59 -4.18 -13.50
C CYS A 554 -21.88 -4.21 -12.13
N VAL A 555 -21.50 -5.39 -11.61
CA VAL A 555 -20.74 -5.50 -10.35
C VAL A 555 -19.40 -4.77 -10.49
N VAL A 556 -18.65 -5.04 -11.56
CA VAL A 556 -17.32 -4.43 -11.75
C VAL A 556 -17.42 -2.91 -11.92
N ILE A 557 -18.40 -2.40 -12.67
CA ILE A 557 -18.63 -0.95 -12.82
C ILE A 557 -18.81 -0.28 -11.46
N PHE A 558 -19.70 -0.79 -10.59
CA PHE A 558 -19.91 -0.16 -9.28
C PHE A 558 -18.69 -0.22 -8.36
N GLU A 559 -17.82 -1.22 -8.53
CA GLU A 559 -16.56 -1.28 -7.78
C GLU A 559 -15.55 -0.20 -8.17
N THR A 560 -15.68 0.40 -9.37
CA THR A 560 -14.89 1.55 -9.81
C THR A 560 -15.28 2.86 -9.12
N LYS A 561 -16.34 2.85 -8.30
CA LYS A 561 -16.97 4.04 -7.70
C LYS A 561 -17.35 5.09 -8.74
N PRO A 562 -18.26 4.73 -9.68
CA PRO A 562 -18.56 5.56 -10.83
C PRO A 562 -19.22 6.89 -10.42
N ALA A 563 -19.00 7.92 -11.24
CA ALA A 563 -19.64 9.23 -11.07
C ALA A 563 -21.14 9.16 -11.40
N LEU A 564 -21.89 10.19 -10.97
CA LEU A 564 -23.33 10.31 -11.22
C LEU A 564 -23.68 10.20 -12.70
N SER A 565 -22.88 10.77 -13.61
CA SER A 565 -23.11 10.70 -15.05
C SER A 565 -23.17 9.24 -15.55
N LEU A 566 -22.19 8.41 -15.18
CA LEU A 566 -22.15 7.01 -15.58
C LEU A 566 -23.28 6.20 -14.95
N ILE A 567 -23.60 6.43 -13.68
CA ILE A 567 -24.73 5.76 -13.01
C ILE A 567 -26.06 6.13 -13.67
N THR A 568 -26.22 7.39 -14.07
CA THR A 568 -27.41 7.89 -14.79
C THR A 568 -27.51 7.26 -16.17
N SER A 569 -26.40 7.12 -16.90
CA SER A 569 -26.37 6.39 -18.17
C SER A 569 -26.77 4.93 -18.02
N MET A 570 -26.33 4.24 -16.95
CA MET A 570 -26.79 2.89 -16.64
C MET A 570 -28.30 2.85 -16.35
N ALA A 571 -28.83 3.80 -15.59
CA ALA A 571 -30.26 3.90 -15.33
C ALA A 571 -31.06 4.13 -16.63
N ASN A 572 -30.57 4.99 -17.52
CA ASN A 572 -31.19 5.20 -18.84
C ASN A 572 -31.17 3.95 -19.71
N ALA A 573 -30.07 3.17 -19.68
CA ALA A 573 -30.00 1.88 -20.38
C ALA A 573 -31.03 0.89 -19.83
N LEU A 574 -31.29 0.89 -18.51
CA LEU A 574 -32.31 0.03 -17.89
C LEU A 574 -33.74 0.35 -18.35
N LEU A 575 -34.03 1.58 -18.79
CA LEU A 575 -35.35 1.92 -19.33
C LEU A 575 -35.66 1.19 -20.64
N LYS A 576 -34.61 0.74 -21.36
CA LYS A 576 -34.71 0.00 -22.63
C LYS A 576 -34.28 -1.47 -22.46
N GLU A 577 -34.13 -1.94 -21.23
CA GLU A 577 -33.66 -3.30 -20.93
C GLU A 577 -34.75 -4.33 -21.19
N SER A 578 -34.44 -5.33 -22.01
CA SER A 578 -35.35 -6.46 -22.28
C SER A 578 -35.24 -7.57 -21.23
N SER A 579 -34.06 -7.75 -20.64
CA SER A 579 -33.83 -8.77 -19.62
C SER A 579 -34.24 -8.30 -18.23
N LEU A 580 -35.36 -8.81 -17.74
CA LEU A 580 -35.81 -8.56 -16.35
C LEU A 580 -34.78 -9.03 -15.30
N GLN A 581 -33.92 -10.00 -15.64
CA GLN A 581 -32.82 -10.44 -14.77
C GLN A 581 -31.80 -9.31 -14.59
N VAL A 582 -31.35 -8.69 -15.68
CA VAL A 582 -30.41 -7.54 -15.64
C VAL A 582 -31.07 -6.35 -14.95
N ALA A 583 -32.32 -6.03 -15.29
CA ALA A 583 -33.04 -4.91 -14.68
C ALA A 583 -33.20 -5.07 -13.15
N SER A 584 -33.61 -6.25 -12.69
CA SER A 584 -33.74 -6.56 -11.25
C SER A 584 -32.40 -6.45 -10.53
N PHE A 585 -31.35 -7.02 -11.12
CA PHE A 585 -30.03 -7.06 -10.53
C PHE A 585 -29.45 -5.65 -10.38
N THR A 586 -29.43 -4.87 -11.46
CA THR A 586 -28.85 -3.53 -11.45
C THR A 586 -29.65 -2.59 -10.55
N TYR A 587 -30.99 -2.64 -10.56
CA TYR A 587 -31.82 -1.84 -9.67
C TYR A 587 -31.56 -2.18 -8.19
N SER A 588 -31.55 -3.47 -7.83
CA SER A 588 -31.27 -3.89 -6.45
C SER A 588 -29.85 -3.54 -6.01
N HIS A 589 -28.86 -3.59 -6.91
CA HIS A 589 -27.50 -3.14 -6.64
C HIS A 589 -27.46 -1.63 -6.36
N MET A 590 -28.08 -0.80 -7.20
CA MET A 590 -28.16 0.65 -6.99
C MET A 590 -28.84 0.94 -5.64
N LYS A 591 -29.96 0.27 -5.33
CA LYS A 591 -30.70 0.46 -4.08
C LYS A 591 -29.86 0.10 -2.86
N ALA A 592 -29.14 -1.01 -2.90
CA ALA A 592 -28.21 -1.41 -1.85
C ALA A 592 -27.10 -0.38 -1.61
N LEU A 593 -26.59 0.26 -2.68
CA LEU A 593 -25.59 1.32 -2.56
C LEU A 593 -26.18 2.63 -2.04
N ALA A 594 -27.40 2.99 -2.46
CA ALA A 594 -28.02 4.28 -2.15
C ALA A 594 -28.22 4.55 -0.65
N ILE A 595 -28.35 3.50 0.16
CA ILE A 595 -28.59 3.61 1.62
C ILE A 595 -27.31 3.43 2.46
N ASN A 596 -26.15 3.27 1.82
CA ASN A 596 -24.93 2.93 2.51
C ASN A 596 -24.31 4.13 3.26
N ARG A 597 -23.85 3.90 4.49
CA ARG A 597 -23.30 4.92 5.41
C ARG A 597 -21.77 4.93 5.53
N ILE A 598 -21.05 4.22 4.67
CA ILE A 598 -19.58 4.16 4.71
C ILE A 598 -19.00 5.37 3.99
N PRO A 599 -18.09 6.16 4.61
CA PRO A 599 -17.55 7.39 4.02
C PRO A 599 -16.94 7.22 2.62
N GLN A 600 -16.26 6.09 2.39
CA GLN A 600 -15.64 5.70 1.13
C GLN A 600 -16.63 5.56 -0.04
N LEU A 601 -17.93 5.43 0.26
CA LEU A 601 -19.00 5.18 -0.70
C LEU A 601 -19.99 6.33 -0.82
N TYR A 602 -19.90 7.41 -0.02
CA TYR A 602 -20.89 8.50 -0.01
C TYR A 602 -21.22 9.07 -1.38
N ASN A 603 -20.21 9.31 -2.23
CA ASN A 603 -20.45 9.83 -3.59
C ASN A 603 -21.29 8.86 -4.44
N VAL A 604 -21.00 7.56 -4.34
CA VAL A 604 -21.74 6.52 -5.06
C VAL A 604 -23.13 6.33 -4.46
N SER A 605 -23.26 6.38 -3.13
CA SER A 605 -24.55 6.32 -2.43
C SER A 605 -25.46 7.46 -2.89
N ALA A 606 -24.96 8.69 -2.89
CA ALA A 606 -25.70 9.86 -3.34
C ALA A 606 -26.10 9.74 -4.82
N ALA A 607 -25.17 9.31 -5.68
CA ALA A 607 -25.44 9.15 -7.09
C ALA A 607 -26.49 8.05 -7.39
N CYS A 608 -26.39 6.90 -6.72
CA CYS A 608 -27.40 5.84 -6.82
C CYS A 608 -28.76 6.30 -6.30
N ASN A 609 -28.81 7.06 -5.20
CA ASN A 609 -30.06 7.60 -4.65
C ASN A 609 -30.79 8.49 -5.67
N ILE A 610 -30.05 9.30 -6.42
CA ILE A 610 -30.59 10.12 -7.50
C ILE A 610 -31.06 9.23 -8.66
N ALA A 611 -30.20 8.34 -9.16
CA ALA A 611 -30.47 7.56 -10.36
C ALA A 611 -31.67 6.60 -10.21
N ILE A 612 -31.88 6.01 -9.03
CA ILE A 612 -33.03 5.13 -8.77
C ILE A 612 -34.36 5.85 -8.98
N LYS A 613 -34.44 7.16 -8.75
CA LYS A 613 -35.66 7.95 -8.94
C LYS A 613 -36.08 8.04 -10.41
N LEU A 614 -35.18 7.74 -11.35
CA LEU A 614 -35.48 7.66 -12.78
C LEU A 614 -36.11 6.31 -13.17
N LEU A 615 -36.05 5.31 -12.29
CA LEU A 615 -36.46 3.94 -12.57
C LEU A 615 -37.82 3.63 -11.92
N SER A 616 -38.54 2.66 -12.48
CA SER A 616 -39.83 2.24 -11.93
C SER A 616 -39.67 1.57 -10.55
N PRO A 617 -40.41 1.99 -9.51
CA PRO A 617 -40.43 1.31 -8.21
C PRO A 617 -40.91 -0.14 -8.27
N ARG A 618 -41.54 -0.57 -9.38
CA ARG A 618 -41.95 -1.97 -9.59
C ARG A 618 -40.75 -2.92 -9.58
N LEU A 619 -39.57 -2.46 -9.99
CA LEU A 619 -38.36 -3.29 -10.00
C LEU A 619 -37.96 -3.75 -8.59
N ASP A 620 -38.36 -3.01 -7.57
CA ASP A 620 -38.13 -3.35 -6.17
C ASP A 620 -38.98 -4.54 -5.69
N ARG A 621 -40.18 -4.68 -6.25
CA ARG A 621 -41.18 -5.69 -5.85
C ARG A 621 -40.94 -7.07 -6.47
N MET A 622 -39.95 -7.20 -7.35
CA MET A 622 -39.61 -8.49 -7.97
C MET A 622 -39.10 -9.47 -6.90
N ASN A 623 -39.55 -10.72 -6.95
CA ASN A 623 -39.16 -11.77 -6.01
C ASN A 623 -37.76 -12.36 -6.32
N TYR A 624 -37.31 -13.35 -5.53
CA TYR A 624 -35.99 -13.99 -5.67
C TYR A 624 -35.85 -14.96 -6.86
N ARG A 625 -36.86 -15.10 -7.72
CA ARG A 625 -36.70 -15.77 -9.03
C ARG A 625 -35.94 -14.86 -10.01
N TYR A 626 -35.96 -13.55 -9.77
CA TYR A 626 -35.14 -12.59 -10.48
C TYR A 626 -33.82 -12.38 -9.75
N SER A 627 -32.78 -12.09 -10.52
CA SER A 627 -31.44 -11.79 -10.02
C SER A 627 -31.50 -10.60 -9.07
N LYS A 628 -30.77 -10.70 -7.96
CA LYS A 628 -30.75 -9.68 -6.91
C LYS A 628 -29.39 -9.54 -6.25
N VAL A 629 -29.16 -8.33 -5.75
CA VAL A 629 -28.05 -8.03 -4.86
C VAL A 629 -28.57 -7.87 -3.45
N ILE A 630 -28.12 -8.76 -2.56
CA ILE A 630 -28.41 -8.70 -1.14
C ILE A 630 -27.22 -8.03 -0.46
N HIS A 631 -27.51 -7.05 0.41
CA HIS A 631 -26.51 -6.25 1.10
C HIS A 631 -26.75 -6.31 2.59
N ILE A 632 -25.72 -6.69 3.33
CA ILE A 632 -25.72 -6.73 4.78
C ILE A 632 -24.46 -5.99 5.23
N GLY A 633 -24.62 -4.96 6.05
CA GLY A 633 -23.46 -4.20 6.48
C GLY A 633 -23.80 -3.09 7.43
N GLY A 634 -22.74 -2.56 8.03
CA GLY A 634 -22.81 -1.49 9.01
C GLY A 634 -21.51 -0.72 9.05
N TYR A 635 -21.58 0.46 9.65
CA TYR A 635 -20.44 1.31 9.93
C TYR A 635 -20.61 1.89 11.32
N TYR A 636 -19.56 1.79 12.13
CA TYR A 636 -19.47 2.30 13.48
C TYR A 636 -18.52 3.50 13.48
N PRO A 637 -19.04 4.74 13.47
CA PRO A 637 -18.21 5.95 13.36
C PRO A 637 -17.19 6.08 14.49
N ASP A 638 -17.55 5.65 15.71
CA ASP A 638 -16.69 5.76 16.89
C ASP A 638 -15.41 4.95 16.77
N TYR A 639 -15.47 3.80 16.09
CA TYR A 639 -14.33 2.94 15.79
C TYR A 639 -13.77 3.14 14.37
N ARG A 640 -14.45 3.96 13.55
CA ARG A 640 -14.20 4.10 12.11
C ARG A 640 -14.11 2.77 11.36
N VAL A 641 -14.83 1.76 11.84
CA VAL A 641 -14.86 0.41 11.28
C VAL A 641 -16.20 0.17 10.64
N GLY A 642 -16.21 -0.44 9.48
CA GLY A 642 -17.41 -0.98 8.88
C GLY A 642 -17.13 -2.26 8.10
N ALA A 643 -18.19 -2.99 7.82
CA ALA A 643 -18.11 -4.18 6.99
C ALA A 643 -19.35 -4.23 6.09
N ILE A 644 -19.15 -4.75 4.89
CA ILE A 644 -20.22 -5.06 3.96
C ILE A 644 -20.04 -6.49 3.48
N GLY A 645 -21.02 -7.33 3.79
CA GLY A 645 -21.32 -8.57 3.08
C GLY A 645 -22.24 -8.29 1.90
N ARG A 646 -21.89 -8.80 0.72
CA ARG A 646 -22.78 -8.81 -0.46
C ARG A 646 -22.97 -10.24 -0.95
N ILE A 647 -24.21 -10.56 -1.31
CA ILE A 647 -24.55 -11.77 -2.05
C ILE A 647 -25.11 -11.31 -3.39
N TYR A 648 -24.41 -11.65 -4.46
CA TYR A 648 -24.86 -11.45 -5.83
C TYR A 648 -25.51 -12.74 -6.32
N LEU A 649 -26.84 -12.72 -6.39
CA LEU A 649 -27.65 -13.83 -6.89
C LEU A 649 -27.97 -13.56 -8.36
N MET A 650 -27.40 -14.35 -9.26
CA MET A 650 -27.61 -14.25 -10.70
C MET A 650 -28.44 -15.45 -11.16
N ASN A 651 -29.73 -15.21 -11.39
CA ASN A 651 -30.66 -16.21 -11.89
C ASN A 651 -30.76 -16.16 -13.41
N SER A 652 -31.17 -17.30 -13.97
CA SER A 652 -31.50 -17.44 -15.39
C SER A 652 -32.99 -17.72 -15.53
N PRO A 653 -33.66 -17.21 -16.59
CA PRO A 653 -35.03 -17.62 -16.89
C PRO A 653 -35.14 -19.11 -17.25
N ARG A 654 -34.02 -19.79 -17.48
CA ARG A 654 -33.95 -21.18 -17.98
C ARG A 654 -33.78 -22.23 -16.88
N SER A 655 -33.58 -21.84 -15.62
CA SER A 655 -33.30 -22.77 -14.52
C SER A 655 -33.86 -22.27 -13.18
N MET A 656 -34.22 -23.20 -12.28
CA MET A 656 -34.52 -22.88 -10.88
C MET A 656 -33.26 -22.72 -10.03
N VAL A 657 -32.12 -23.20 -10.53
CA VAL A 657 -30.81 -23.04 -9.89
C VAL A 657 -30.15 -21.76 -10.41
N PRO A 658 -29.62 -20.88 -9.54
CA PRO A 658 -28.94 -19.67 -9.96
C PRO A 658 -27.70 -19.98 -10.81
N SER A 659 -27.54 -19.29 -11.94
CA SER A 659 -26.38 -19.43 -12.83
C SER A 659 -25.08 -19.03 -12.14
N ALA A 660 -25.12 -18.04 -11.24
CA ALA A 660 -23.99 -17.72 -10.37
C ALA A 660 -24.44 -17.18 -9.01
N ILE A 661 -23.70 -17.54 -7.96
CA ILE A 661 -23.79 -16.97 -6.63
C ILE A 661 -22.41 -16.48 -6.24
N ILE A 662 -22.29 -15.19 -5.92
CA ILE A 662 -21.03 -14.61 -5.42
C ILE A 662 -21.28 -14.02 -4.04
N MET A 663 -20.55 -14.53 -3.06
CA MET A 663 -20.54 -14.00 -1.70
C MET A 663 -19.24 -13.26 -1.48
N LYS A 664 -19.33 -12.04 -0.95
CA LYS A 664 -18.17 -11.17 -0.80
C LYS A 664 -18.25 -10.39 0.50
N LEU A 665 -17.16 -10.42 1.28
CA LEU A 665 -16.99 -9.64 2.50
C LEU A 665 -15.91 -8.58 2.30
N ARG A 666 -16.28 -7.30 2.46
CA ARG A 666 -15.35 -6.17 2.42
C ARG A 666 -15.36 -5.44 3.76
N GLY A 667 -14.17 -5.29 4.35
CA GLY A 667 -13.94 -4.44 5.51
C GLY A 667 -13.54 -3.02 5.13
N TYR A 668 -13.90 -2.08 5.98
CA TYR A 668 -13.54 -0.69 5.90
C TYR A 668 -12.99 -0.25 7.24
N TYR A 669 -11.86 0.43 7.20
CA TYR A 669 -11.23 0.97 8.38
C TYR A 669 -10.62 2.33 8.05
N ALA A 670 -11.05 3.36 8.79
CA ALA A 670 -10.62 4.74 8.57
C ALA A 670 -10.77 5.13 7.08
N ASN A 671 -9.71 5.56 6.41
CA ASN A 671 -9.69 5.87 4.98
C ASN A 671 -9.27 4.70 4.08
N THR A 672 -9.42 3.45 4.52
CA THR A 672 -8.99 2.26 3.77
C THR A 672 -10.10 1.23 3.62
N ALA A 673 -9.94 0.31 2.66
CA ALA A 673 -10.85 -0.81 2.43
C ALA A 673 -10.08 -2.07 2.03
N THR A 674 -10.58 -3.23 2.45
CA THR A 674 -9.97 -4.53 2.15
C THR A 674 -11.05 -5.55 1.81
N ASP A 675 -10.90 -6.27 0.69
CA ASP A 675 -11.75 -7.43 0.38
C ASP A 675 -11.24 -8.61 1.19
N PHE A 676 -11.91 -9.04 2.26
CA PHE A 676 -11.39 -10.15 3.09
C PHE A 676 -11.48 -11.49 2.35
N VAL A 677 -12.70 -11.84 1.95
CA VAL A 677 -12.98 -13.09 1.25
C VAL A 677 -14.05 -12.87 0.18
N GLU A 678 -13.88 -13.55 -0.94
CA GLU A 678 -14.91 -13.69 -1.96
C GLU A 678 -14.97 -15.16 -2.39
N VAL A 679 -16.17 -15.72 -2.38
CA VAL A 679 -16.42 -17.09 -2.85
C VAL A 679 -17.48 -17.00 -3.94
N ALA A 680 -17.26 -17.71 -5.03
CA ALA A 680 -18.23 -17.81 -6.10
C ALA A 680 -18.51 -19.27 -6.43
N LEU A 681 -19.76 -19.52 -6.79
CA LEU A 681 -20.26 -20.77 -7.36
C LEU A 681 -20.96 -20.42 -8.67
N GLN A 682 -20.59 -21.06 -9.77
CA GLN A 682 -21.27 -20.92 -11.06
C GLN A 682 -21.82 -22.29 -11.48
N SER A 683 -23.04 -22.34 -11.98
CA SER A 683 -23.74 -23.60 -12.28
C SER A 683 -24.31 -23.65 -13.71
N GLN A 684 -23.63 -23.01 -14.66
CA GLN A 684 -24.09 -22.92 -16.04
C GLN A 684 -24.28 -24.32 -16.67
N GLY A 685 -23.35 -25.25 -16.45
CA GLY A 685 -23.47 -26.64 -16.94
C GLY A 685 -24.66 -27.41 -16.34
N LEU A 686 -24.96 -27.20 -15.04
CA LEU A 686 -26.14 -27.79 -14.39
C LEU A 686 -27.45 -27.28 -15.00
N SER A 687 -27.50 -25.99 -15.38
CA SER A 687 -28.68 -25.39 -16.02
C SER A 687 -28.96 -26.00 -17.41
N ASP A 688 -27.92 -26.29 -18.19
CA ASP A 688 -28.04 -26.94 -19.50
C ASP A 688 -28.43 -28.43 -19.38
N LEU A 689 -27.99 -29.11 -18.33
CA LEU A 689 -28.35 -30.51 -18.07
C LEU A 689 -29.82 -30.65 -17.65
N VAL A 690 -30.29 -29.76 -16.76
CA VAL A 690 -31.71 -29.68 -16.38
C VAL A 690 -32.61 -29.39 -17.59
N ARG A 691 -32.11 -28.61 -18.57
CA ARG A 691 -32.80 -28.33 -19.83
C ARG A 691 -32.95 -29.57 -20.72
N LYS A 692 -31.88 -30.36 -20.90
CA LYS A 692 -31.88 -31.56 -21.77
C LYS A 692 -32.90 -32.62 -21.35
N GLN A 693 -33.30 -32.63 -20.08
CA GLN A 693 -34.27 -33.59 -19.56
C GLN A 693 -35.74 -33.18 -19.72
N ASN A 694 -36.04 -32.02 -20.35
CA ASN A 694 -37.42 -31.51 -20.54
C ASN A 694 -38.28 -31.59 -19.26
N VAL A 695 -37.66 -31.39 -18.08
CA VAL A 695 -38.38 -31.47 -16.83
C VAL A 695 -39.32 -30.27 -16.76
N LEU A 696 -40.62 -30.50 -16.93
CA LEU A 696 -41.67 -29.51 -16.81
C LEU A 696 -41.78 -29.09 -15.33
N PHE A 697 -40.93 -28.15 -14.90
CA PHE A 697 -40.95 -27.62 -13.53
C PHE A 697 -42.22 -26.83 -13.20
N ALA A 698 -43.17 -26.67 -14.13
CA ALA A 698 -44.45 -26.03 -13.87
C ALA A 698 -45.44 -26.94 -13.09
N GLU A 699 -45.30 -28.27 -13.12
CA GLU A 699 -46.38 -29.19 -12.70
C GLU A 699 -46.16 -30.01 -11.41
N TYR A 700 -44.99 -29.94 -10.76
CA TYR A 700 -44.71 -30.74 -9.55
C TYR A 700 -44.42 -29.95 -8.28
N ASP A 701 -44.79 -30.54 -7.13
CA ASP A 701 -44.45 -30.06 -5.79
C ASP A 701 -42.93 -30.14 -5.50
N THR A 702 -42.42 -29.20 -4.71
CA THR A 702 -40.98 -28.91 -4.50
C THR A 702 -40.20 -30.12 -3.97
N TYR A 703 -40.84 -30.94 -3.13
CA TYR A 703 -40.25 -32.15 -2.55
C TYR A 703 -40.09 -33.28 -3.58
N LYS A 704 -41.09 -33.50 -4.45
CA LYS A 704 -41.00 -34.51 -5.53
C LYS A 704 -39.92 -34.15 -6.55
N LYS A 705 -39.71 -32.86 -6.84
CA LYS A 705 -38.65 -32.36 -7.72
C LYS A 705 -37.25 -32.61 -7.16
N LEU A 706 -37.02 -32.33 -5.87
CA LEU A 706 -35.73 -32.61 -5.22
C LEU A 706 -35.42 -34.11 -5.24
N LYS A 707 -36.42 -34.96 -5.01
CA LYS A 707 -36.28 -36.43 -5.04
C LYS A 707 -36.00 -36.98 -6.45
N VAL A 708 -36.53 -36.33 -7.50
CA VAL A 708 -36.20 -36.65 -8.90
C VAL A 708 -34.78 -36.19 -9.23
N LEU A 709 -34.38 -34.98 -8.83
CA LEU A 709 -33.02 -34.47 -9.05
C LEU A 709 -31.96 -35.33 -8.34
N GLU A 710 -32.24 -35.73 -7.10
CA GLU A 710 -31.39 -36.62 -6.30
C GLU A 710 -31.24 -38.00 -6.96
N LYS A 711 -32.34 -38.61 -7.41
CA LYS A 711 -32.29 -39.90 -8.14
C LYS A 711 -31.54 -39.80 -9.47
N THR A 712 -31.71 -38.70 -10.19
CA THR A 712 -31.02 -38.47 -11.46
C THR A 712 -29.52 -38.25 -11.26
N LEU A 713 -29.11 -37.54 -10.21
CA LEU A 713 -27.70 -37.30 -9.87
C LEU A 713 -26.99 -38.56 -9.33
N LEU A 714 -27.69 -39.40 -8.55
CA LEU A 714 -27.13 -40.62 -7.97
C LEU A 714 -26.87 -41.75 -8.98
N GLY A 715 -27.49 -41.71 -10.15
CA GLY A 715 -27.42 -42.79 -11.15
C GLY A 715 -26.30 -42.65 -12.19
N TRP A 716 -25.50 -41.58 -12.18
CA TRP A 716 -24.65 -41.24 -13.32
C TRP A 716 -23.19 -41.64 -13.10
N LYS A 717 -22.69 -42.51 -13.99
CA LYS A 717 -21.25 -42.80 -14.17
C LYS A 717 -20.75 -42.01 -15.39
N GLU A 718 -19.76 -41.16 -15.13
CA GLU A 718 -18.89 -40.42 -16.06
C GLU A 718 -19.58 -39.51 -17.08
N LEU A 719 -19.56 -38.20 -16.78
CA LEU A 719 -19.94 -37.11 -17.69
C LEU A 719 -18.76 -36.68 -18.58
N PRO A 720 -19.01 -36.20 -19.82
CA PRO A 720 -17.95 -35.66 -20.67
C PRO A 720 -17.25 -34.49 -19.99
N PRO A 721 -15.90 -34.41 -20.04
CA PRO A 721 -15.12 -33.39 -19.33
C PRO A 721 -15.29 -31.96 -19.88
N GLU A 722 -16.00 -31.77 -20.99
CA GLU A 722 -16.04 -30.52 -21.75
C GLU A 722 -16.97 -29.44 -21.16
N ASN A 723 -17.82 -29.74 -20.18
CA ASN A 723 -18.69 -28.72 -19.56
C ASN A 723 -18.85 -28.97 -18.06
N PRO A 724 -18.18 -28.19 -17.19
CA PRO A 724 -18.30 -28.40 -15.76
C PRO A 724 -19.69 -28.08 -15.23
N LEU A 725 -20.23 -28.97 -14.40
CA LEU A 725 -21.55 -28.80 -13.80
C LEU A 725 -21.56 -27.58 -12.88
N ILE A 726 -20.50 -27.46 -12.07
CA ILE A 726 -20.31 -26.37 -11.12
C ILE A 726 -18.84 -25.95 -11.14
N SER A 727 -18.58 -24.65 -11.29
CA SER A 727 -17.26 -24.07 -11.05
C SER A 727 -17.25 -23.24 -9.78
N ALA A 728 -16.14 -23.26 -9.06
CA ALA A 728 -15.98 -22.53 -7.81
C ALA A 728 -14.64 -21.79 -7.79
N TYR A 729 -14.62 -20.58 -7.22
CA TYR A 729 -13.37 -19.89 -6.89
C TYR A 729 -13.41 -19.29 -5.50
N VAL A 730 -12.22 -19.15 -4.92
CA VAL A 730 -12.00 -18.41 -3.66
C VAL A 730 -10.96 -17.32 -3.87
N LYS A 731 -11.28 -16.12 -3.41
CA LYS A 731 -10.36 -14.98 -3.33
C LYS A 731 -10.16 -14.59 -1.88
N ALA A 732 -8.92 -14.31 -1.50
CA ALA A 732 -8.58 -13.64 -0.26
C ALA A 732 -7.88 -12.32 -0.57
N PHE A 733 -8.18 -11.27 0.18
CA PHE A 733 -7.56 -9.94 -0.03
C PHE A 733 -7.80 -9.36 -1.45
N GLY A 734 -8.79 -9.88 -2.17
CA GLY A 734 -9.08 -9.54 -3.57
C GLY A 734 -8.15 -10.20 -4.59
N HIS A 735 -7.47 -11.28 -4.21
CA HIS A 735 -6.63 -12.13 -5.05
C HIS A 735 -7.21 -13.54 -5.11
N GLU A 736 -7.35 -14.09 -6.30
CA GLU A 736 -7.78 -15.47 -6.53
C GLU A 736 -6.70 -16.43 -6.05
N LEU A 737 -7.03 -17.24 -5.05
CA LEU A 737 -6.11 -18.21 -4.46
C LEU A 737 -6.22 -19.57 -5.14
N ALA A 738 -7.44 -19.98 -5.45
CA ALA A 738 -7.74 -21.24 -6.10
C ALA A 738 -9.08 -21.17 -6.82
N PHE A 739 -9.20 -21.97 -7.86
CA PHE A 739 -10.46 -22.28 -8.53
C PHE A 739 -10.47 -23.76 -8.90
N ALA A 740 -11.66 -24.33 -8.98
CA ALA A 740 -11.87 -25.73 -9.31
C ALA A 740 -13.19 -25.90 -10.04
N ASP A 741 -13.22 -26.89 -10.91
CA ASP A 741 -14.38 -27.31 -11.65
C ASP A 741 -14.82 -28.68 -11.12
N ILE A 742 -16.13 -28.85 -10.95
CA ILE A 742 -16.77 -30.05 -10.43
C ILE A 742 -17.64 -30.61 -11.56
N ASN A 743 -17.34 -31.84 -11.95
CA ASN A 743 -18.04 -32.60 -13.00
C ASN A 743 -18.93 -33.68 -12.40
#